data_AF-A0A419ERP7-F1
#
_entry.id   AF-A0A419ERP7-F1
#
_cell.length_a   1.000
_cell.length_b   1.000
_cell.length_c   1.000
_cell.angle_alpha   90.00
_cell.angle_beta   90.00
_cell.angle_gamma   90.00
#
_symmetry.space_group_name_H-M   'P 1'
#
loop_
_entity.id
_entity.type
_entity.pdbx_description
1 polymer ?
#
loop_
_entity_poly.entity_id
_entity_poly.type
_entity_poly.pdbx_seq_one_letter_code
_entity_poly.pdbx_strand_id
1 'polypeptide(L)'
;MMFNKVKQTLPALIRKIFYVDTYGSIAVSSFIICVISGVLLAIPFDVKNPYDSIAYIQLTNSSAAFVRSLHYWSAQLFLIFTALHIWDHFSKATEKKVKSGIWFRLTISILITFFVMLSGFILKADADSLQARRIISSLIEEIPWLGKSVAYFLFGAEGNFQIIYIHHIATATIILAVVIYEHSKIIWGKLKTFLITLIAVCIPGYFFIPSLNDNLNPIVKGPWYFLGLQEILSWLNQSLVVLLLLLILFLLFLIFLLPRLNDKAAGFVKKGILSAFIIYLILTLFAYFFRGENWKFTLPWKNSEFVNSGITPINFFSDLSPEELAGKDIPKILGRYEGCLNCHGNVKGFSASHDPKAIGCASCHLGNPFTLDKNNAHKGMILIPGNLETASLTCGNTNCHPQMIERVNNSLMTTMSGIISVNKFVFDESDSTDGLFNVKDIKHSAAESHLRNLCASCHLGNEKIEYGPVNELSRGGGCLACHLNYNKEAIEELESLKFKKSESSKVTKFHPDVSLKITNDHCFGCHSRSGRISLNYEGWHETQLSPEEVKNKPGYRTLMDGRVFQFVEADVHHQNGMDCIDCHNSYELMGDGNLYNHKEEQIKIECIDCHRVDKPLTVSLNELDYESKKIADLRKYDNRKFLVGKNSGLPVINSYLNEKEIPELVTKNSGFVLPLKSPRFVCVEGKAHKRLSCNTCHTSWAPQCIGCHTDYNPNSLSYDLLSNKEIKGEWNEHAGKFLAEPPALGIRIKHLPGKNKTEIIDNFMPGMIISLDKNNFGAGKTKLIFKRLYAPSFSHTIVKRSRSCESCHNNPLALGYGRGKLIYEKEGKFGKWKFYPEYPLSKYDGLPDDAWTGFLQEGKTGSSTRTGARPFTIEEQKKILTIGACLNCHTSESYLIKRHLTDWQNAFKRISAKCLLPKWN
;
A
#
# COMPACT_ATOMS: atom_id res chain seq x y z
N MET A 1 -3.65 -27.68 45.55
CA MET A 1 -2.45 -27.81 46.41
C MET A 1 -1.34 -26.81 46.06
N MET A 2 -1.16 -26.41 44.79
CA MET A 2 -0.10 -25.47 44.37
C MET A 2 -0.32 -24.01 44.83
N PHE A 3 -1.56 -23.54 44.99
CA PHE A 3 -1.86 -22.17 45.45
C PHE A 3 -1.72 -21.93 46.96
N ASN A 4 -1.78 -22.98 47.79
CA ASN A 4 -1.55 -22.83 49.23
C ASN A 4 -0.06 -22.64 49.57
N LYS A 5 0.86 -23.04 48.68
CA LYS A 5 2.31 -22.80 48.84
C LYS A 5 2.72 -21.38 48.44
N VAL A 6 2.11 -20.80 47.39
CA VAL A 6 2.32 -19.37 47.00
C VAL A 6 1.82 -18.42 48.09
N LYS A 7 0.88 -18.88 48.92
CA LYS A 7 0.39 -18.12 50.08
C LYS A 7 1.56 -17.62 50.93
N GLN A 8 2.62 -18.38 51.16
CA GLN A 8 3.67 -18.06 52.15
C GLN A 8 4.82 -17.19 51.64
N THR A 9 4.91 -16.89 50.34
CA THR A 9 6.06 -16.18 49.74
C THR A 9 5.83 -14.69 49.42
N LEU A 10 4.62 -14.16 49.61
CA LEU A 10 4.31 -12.74 49.36
C LEU A 10 4.43 -11.87 50.64
N PRO A 11 5.01 -10.66 50.57
CA PRO A 11 5.10 -9.72 51.68
C PRO A 11 3.75 -9.50 52.39
N ALA A 12 3.77 -9.43 53.72
CA ALA A 12 2.55 -9.34 54.56
C ALA A 12 1.62 -8.16 54.19
N LEU A 13 2.18 -7.06 53.67
CA LEU A 13 1.45 -5.90 53.18
C LEU A 13 0.64 -6.23 51.91
N ILE A 14 1.22 -6.96 50.96
CA ILE A 14 0.59 -7.36 49.70
C ILE A 14 -0.52 -8.39 49.97
N ARG A 15 -0.31 -9.28 50.95
CA ARG A 15 -1.35 -10.21 51.43
C ARG A 15 -2.59 -9.48 51.99
N LYS A 16 -2.40 -8.38 52.73
CA LYS A 16 -3.49 -7.56 53.28
C LYS A 16 -4.25 -6.76 52.21
N ILE A 17 -3.58 -6.41 51.11
CA ILE A 17 -4.13 -5.61 50.01
C ILE A 17 -4.87 -6.48 48.98
N PHE A 18 -4.37 -7.68 48.65
CA PHE A 18 -5.00 -8.58 47.66
C PHE A 18 -6.07 -9.52 48.24
N TYR A 19 -6.04 -9.82 49.54
CA TYR A 19 -7.01 -10.70 50.20
C TYR A 19 -7.90 -9.92 51.16
N VAL A 20 -8.63 -8.96 50.61
CA VAL A 20 -9.55 -8.08 51.36
C VAL A 20 -10.76 -8.85 51.89
N ASP A 21 -11.32 -9.74 51.07
CA ASP A 21 -12.50 -10.55 51.39
C ASP A 21 -12.61 -11.75 50.42
N THR A 22 -13.70 -12.51 50.45
CA THR A 22 -13.94 -13.62 49.50
C THR A 22 -14.15 -13.12 48.07
N TYR A 23 -13.82 -13.93 47.05
CA TYR A 23 -14.08 -13.60 45.64
C TYR A 23 -15.58 -13.33 45.38
N GLY A 24 -16.48 -14.04 46.07
CA GLY A 24 -17.92 -13.81 46.00
C GLY A 24 -18.31 -12.42 46.54
N SER A 25 -17.74 -11.98 47.66
CA SER A 25 -17.97 -10.63 48.21
C SER A 25 -17.53 -9.52 47.26
N ILE A 26 -16.40 -9.72 46.56
CA ILE A 26 -15.90 -8.79 45.56
C ILE A 26 -16.82 -8.78 44.33
N ALA A 27 -17.23 -9.96 43.83
CA ALA A 27 -18.17 -10.06 42.71
C ALA A 27 -19.51 -9.35 43.01
N VAL A 28 -20.09 -9.56 44.21
CA VAL A 28 -21.31 -8.85 44.62
C VAL A 28 -21.08 -7.33 44.68
N SER A 29 -19.94 -6.88 45.21
CA SER A 29 -19.61 -5.44 45.25
C SER A 29 -19.48 -4.86 43.84
N SER A 30 -18.81 -5.55 42.92
CA SER A 30 -18.69 -5.17 41.51
C SER A 30 -20.06 -5.12 40.82
N PHE A 31 -20.94 -6.09 41.07
CA PHE A 31 -22.31 -6.10 40.54
C PHE A 31 -23.11 -4.89 41.02
N ILE A 32 -23.04 -4.55 42.31
CA ILE A 32 -23.74 -3.37 42.85
C ILE A 32 -23.23 -2.07 42.22
N ILE A 33 -21.90 -1.90 42.09
CA ILE A 33 -21.31 -0.74 41.43
C ILE A 33 -21.79 -0.64 39.96
N CYS A 34 -21.85 -1.78 39.26
CA CYS A 34 -22.35 -1.87 37.89
C CYS A 34 -23.82 -1.46 37.79
N VAL A 35 -24.68 -1.94 38.69
CA VAL A 35 -26.11 -1.57 38.73
C VAL A 35 -26.30 -0.08 39.01
N ILE A 36 -25.60 0.47 40.02
CA ILE A 36 -25.71 1.90 40.37
C ILE A 36 -25.25 2.78 39.20
N SER A 37 -24.08 2.48 38.62
CA SER A 37 -23.58 3.21 37.45
C SER A 37 -24.48 3.04 36.22
N GLY A 38 -25.10 1.87 36.03
CA GLY A 38 -26.03 1.61 34.94
C GLY A 38 -27.32 2.41 35.05
N VAL A 39 -27.88 2.55 36.25
CA VAL A 39 -29.05 3.41 36.51
C VAL A 39 -28.74 4.87 36.18
N LEU A 40 -27.55 5.36 36.55
CA LEU A 40 -27.11 6.71 36.22
C LEU A 40 -26.92 6.92 34.70
N LEU A 41 -26.45 5.89 33.97
CA LEU A 41 -26.29 5.94 32.51
C LEU A 41 -27.59 5.79 31.75
N ALA A 42 -28.60 5.15 32.33
CA ALA A 42 -29.91 4.99 31.69
C ALA A 42 -30.61 6.35 31.45
N ILE A 43 -30.23 7.40 32.18
CA ILE A 43 -30.78 8.75 32.06
C ILE A 43 -30.34 9.42 30.74
N PRO A 44 -29.03 9.57 30.44
CA PRO A 44 -28.56 10.18 29.18
C PRO A 44 -28.53 9.24 27.97
N PHE A 45 -28.78 7.94 28.13
CA PHE A 45 -28.72 6.96 27.04
C PHE A 45 -29.99 6.96 26.17
N ASP A 46 -29.83 7.12 24.85
CA ASP A 46 -30.94 7.00 23.90
C ASP A 46 -30.91 5.64 23.19
N VAL A 47 -31.88 4.79 23.52
CA VAL A 47 -32.03 3.44 22.93
C VAL A 47 -32.36 3.46 21.44
N LYS A 48 -32.91 4.56 20.91
CA LYS A 48 -33.17 4.70 19.47
C LYS A 48 -31.88 5.00 18.70
N ASN A 49 -30.98 5.77 19.30
CA ASN A 49 -29.68 6.15 18.72
C ASN A 49 -28.53 5.82 19.69
N PRO A 50 -28.31 4.54 20.01
CA PRO A 50 -27.40 4.11 21.07
C PRO A 50 -25.95 4.60 20.87
N TYR A 51 -25.40 4.38 19.68
CA TYR A 51 -24.04 4.82 19.32
C TYR A 51 -23.88 6.33 19.50
N ASP A 52 -24.83 7.10 18.95
CA ASP A 52 -24.79 8.56 19.00
C ASP A 52 -24.88 9.09 20.43
N SER A 53 -25.74 8.51 21.27
CA SER A 53 -25.88 8.93 22.66
C SER A 53 -24.60 8.70 23.46
N ILE A 54 -23.92 7.56 23.23
CA ILE A 54 -22.65 7.27 23.91
C ILE A 54 -21.54 8.20 23.41
N ALA A 55 -21.41 8.38 22.09
CA ALA A 55 -20.41 9.28 21.52
C ALA A 55 -20.62 10.72 22.01
N TYR A 56 -21.87 11.18 22.08
CA TYR A 56 -22.22 12.49 22.62
C TYR A 56 -21.86 12.62 24.11
N ILE A 57 -22.17 11.60 24.92
CA ILE A 57 -21.76 11.55 26.34
C ILE A 57 -20.24 11.70 26.48
N GLN A 58 -19.47 10.98 25.66
CA GLN A 58 -18.00 11.04 25.71
C GLN A 58 -17.45 12.42 25.34
N LEU A 59 -18.09 13.09 24.37
CA LEU A 59 -17.65 14.39 23.86
C LEU A 59 -18.02 15.57 24.74
N THR A 60 -19.20 15.53 25.36
CA THR A 60 -19.80 16.71 26.01
C THR A 60 -19.88 16.62 27.53
N ASN A 61 -19.78 15.41 28.11
CA ASN A 61 -20.00 15.19 29.53
C ASN A 61 -18.97 14.23 30.15
N SER A 62 -17.84 14.78 30.59
CA SER A 62 -16.76 14.02 31.24
C SER A 62 -17.24 13.21 32.45
N SER A 63 -18.21 13.70 33.22
CA SER A 63 -18.76 12.99 34.38
C SER A 63 -19.55 11.76 33.97
N ALA A 64 -20.44 11.88 32.99
CA ALA A 64 -21.19 10.74 32.44
C ALA A 64 -20.27 9.76 31.71
N ALA A 65 -19.23 10.24 31.02
CA ALA A 65 -18.18 9.41 30.45
C ALA A 65 -17.44 8.59 31.51
N PHE A 66 -17.13 9.20 32.67
CA PHE A 66 -16.55 8.47 33.81
C PHE A 66 -17.51 7.43 34.39
N VAL A 67 -18.79 7.76 34.58
CA VAL A 67 -19.80 6.78 35.03
C VAL A 67 -19.89 5.60 34.05
N ARG A 68 -19.77 5.83 32.74
CA ARG A 68 -19.69 4.77 31.73
C ARG A 68 -18.44 3.91 31.91
N SER A 69 -17.29 4.52 32.18
CA SER A 69 -16.07 3.79 32.49
C SER A 69 -16.24 2.94 33.76
N LEU A 70 -16.86 3.47 34.82
CA LEU A 70 -17.17 2.72 36.04
C LEU A 70 -18.06 1.51 35.75
N HIS A 71 -19.12 1.69 34.95
CA HIS A 71 -20.02 0.62 34.54
C HIS A 71 -19.26 -0.49 33.79
N TYR A 72 -18.45 -0.12 32.80
CA TYR A 72 -17.62 -1.07 32.05
C TYR A 72 -16.65 -1.85 32.95
N TRP A 73 -15.82 -1.17 33.74
CA TRP A 73 -14.77 -1.80 34.54
C TRP A 73 -15.34 -2.63 35.70
N SER A 74 -16.44 -2.20 36.32
CA SER A 74 -17.14 -2.99 37.32
C SER A 74 -17.74 -4.27 36.72
N ALA A 75 -18.29 -4.22 35.50
CA ALA A 75 -18.73 -5.40 34.77
C ALA A 75 -17.57 -6.38 34.47
N GLN A 76 -16.38 -5.87 34.09
CA GLN A 76 -15.21 -6.73 33.89
C GLN A 76 -14.78 -7.44 35.18
N LEU A 77 -14.68 -6.70 36.29
CA LEU A 77 -14.34 -7.28 37.58
C LEU A 77 -15.40 -8.29 38.05
N PHE A 78 -16.70 -7.99 37.83
CA PHE A 78 -17.78 -8.92 38.15
C PHE A 78 -17.60 -10.27 37.45
N LEU A 79 -17.32 -10.28 36.14
CA LEU A 79 -17.11 -11.51 35.39
C LEU A 79 -15.88 -12.28 35.88
N ILE A 80 -14.75 -11.60 36.06
CA ILE A 80 -13.48 -12.20 36.52
C ILE A 80 -13.65 -12.83 37.91
N PHE A 81 -14.20 -12.07 38.87
CA PHE A 81 -14.36 -12.56 40.24
C PHE A 81 -15.46 -13.62 40.38
N THR A 82 -16.47 -13.62 39.50
CA THR A 82 -17.45 -14.72 39.41
C THR A 82 -16.76 -16.02 38.95
N ALA A 83 -15.92 -15.97 37.91
CA ALA A 83 -15.17 -17.13 37.46
C ALA A 83 -14.22 -17.68 38.55
N LEU A 84 -13.50 -16.78 39.24
CA LEU A 84 -12.66 -17.15 40.39
C LEU A 84 -13.47 -17.74 41.54
N HIS A 85 -14.65 -17.20 41.82
CA HIS A 85 -15.56 -17.71 42.85
C HIS A 85 -16.07 -19.11 42.54
N ILE A 86 -16.46 -19.39 41.29
CA ILE A 86 -16.84 -20.73 40.82
C ILE A 86 -15.69 -21.72 41.05
N TRP A 87 -14.46 -21.35 40.66
CA TRP A 87 -13.30 -22.21 40.84
C TRP A 87 -12.95 -22.44 42.31
N ASP A 88 -13.05 -21.41 43.16
CA ASP A 88 -12.85 -21.52 44.60
C ASP A 88 -13.83 -22.55 45.21
N HIS A 89 -15.10 -22.52 44.80
CA HIS A 89 -16.11 -23.51 45.19
C HIS A 89 -15.76 -24.92 44.73
N PHE A 90 -15.41 -25.12 43.45
CA PHE A 90 -15.03 -26.42 42.92
C PHE A 90 -13.79 -26.99 43.63
N SER A 91 -12.80 -26.15 43.93
CA SER A 91 -11.56 -26.55 44.59
C SER A 91 -11.78 -26.97 46.05
N LYS A 92 -12.76 -26.36 46.74
CA LYS A 92 -13.13 -26.66 48.13
C LYS A 92 -14.22 -27.74 48.24
N ALA A 93 -14.72 -28.25 47.10
CA ALA A 93 -15.80 -29.22 47.02
C ALA A 93 -17.08 -28.78 47.77
N THR A 94 -17.35 -27.48 47.81
CA THR A 94 -18.48 -26.90 48.56
C THR A 94 -19.78 -26.90 47.76
N GLU A 95 -19.75 -27.25 46.47
CA GLU A 95 -20.96 -27.41 45.65
C GLU A 95 -21.95 -28.43 46.22
N LYS A 96 -21.45 -29.46 46.91
CA LYS A 96 -22.29 -30.49 47.57
C LYS A 96 -23.11 -29.93 48.74
N LYS A 97 -22.73 -28.76 49.27
CA LYS A 97 -23.41 -28.11 50.39
C LYS A 97 -24.55 -27.19 49.94
N VAL A 98 -24.69 -26.96 48.63
CA VAL A 98 -25.73 -26.08 48.08
C VAL A 98 -26.99 -26.88 47.79
N LYS A 99 -28.15 -26.36 48.19
CA LYS A 99 -29.45 -27.00 47.91
C LYS A 99 -29.65 -27.16 46.41
N SER A 100 -30.22 -28.29 45.98
CA SER A 100 -30.35 -28.64 44.55
C SER A 100 -31.08 -27.57 43.71
N GLY A 101 -32.14 -26.96 44.24
CA GLY A 101 -32.86 -25.88 43.54
C GLY A 101 -32.03 -24.61 43.35
N ILE A 102 -31.20 -24.24 44.34
CA ILE A 102 -30.28 -23.10 44.23
C ILE A 102 -29.17 -23.43 43.23
N TRP A 103 -28.63 -24.65 43.26
CA TRP A 103 -27.60 -25.11 42.32
C TRP A 103 -28.06 -25.05 40.86
N PHE A 104 -29.30 -25.46 40.59
CA PHE A 104 -29.89 -25.36 39.25
C PHE A 104 -29.90 -23.91 38.75
N ARG A 105 -30.39 -22.97 39.56
CA ARG A 105 -30.42 -21.54 39.22
C ARG A 105 -29.02 -20.96 39.05
N LEU A 106 -28.06 -21.35 39.88
CA LEU A 106 -26.66 -20.96 39.76
C LEU A 106 -26.01 -21.48 38.47
N THR A 107 -26.39 -22.68 38.02
CA THR A 107 -25.90 -23.24 36.76
C THR A 107 -26.44 -22.44 35.57
N ILE A 108 -27.74 -22.12 35.56
CA ILE A 108 -28.35 -21.29 34.51
C ILE A 108 -27.85 -19.84 34.56
N SER A 109 -27.56 -19.29 35.74
CA SER A 109 -27.08 -17.91 35.85
C SER A 109 -25.73 -17.67 35.18
N ILE A 110 -24.96 -18.73 34.88
CA ILE A 110 -23.75 -18.62 34.05
C ILE A 110 -24.13 -18.08 32.65
N LEU A 111 -25.15 -18.68 32.00
CA LEU A 111 -25.63 -18.21 30.70
C LEU A 111 -26.20 -16.78 30.78
N ILE A 112 -26.96 -16.49 31.83
CA ILE A 112 -27.54 -15.16 32.05
C ILE A 112 -26.44 -14.11 32.25
N THR A 113 -25.37 -14.45 32.97
CA THR A 113 -24.21 -13.57 33.16
C THR A 113 -23.55 -13.24 31.84
N PHE A 114 -23.26 -14.23 30.99
CA PHE A 114 -22.71 -13.99 29.65
C PHE A 114 -23.67 -13.17 28.78
N PHE A 115 -24.98 -13.40 28.88
CA PHE A 115 -25.98 -12.63 28.14
C PHE A 115 -26.08 -11.17 28.61
N VAL A 116 -26.03 -10.88 29.92
CA VAL A 116 -25.99 -9.50 30.44
C VAL A 116 -24.73 -8.78 29.96
N MET A 117 -23.57 -9.45 29.99
CA MET A 117 -22.31 -8.91 29.46
C MET A 117 -22.40 -8.63 27.96
N LEU A 118 -22.92 -9.58 27.18
CA LEU A 118 -23.09 -9.44 25.73
C LEU A 118 -24.08 -8.34 25.36
N SER A 119 -25.25 -8.33 25.98
CA SER A 119 -26.31 -7.33 25.70
C SER A 119 -25.82 -5.91 25.99
N GLY A 120 -25.08 -5.69 27.09
CA GLY A 120 -24.45 -4.39 27.37
C GLY A 120 -23.39 -3.99 26.33
N PHE A 121 -22.61 -4.95 25.83
CA PHE A 121 -21.68 -4.71 24.74
C PHE A 121 -22.39 -4.34 23.43
N ILE A 122 -23.50 -5.03 23.10
CA ILE A 122 -24.31 -4.77 21.91
C ILE A 122 -24.97 -3.38 21.95
N LEU A 123 -25.34 -2.89 23.14
CA LEU A 123 -25.93 -1.55 23.31
C LEU A 123 -24.99 -0.39 22.98
N LYS A 124 -23.70 -0.64 22.73
CA LYS A 124 -22.82 0.38 22.15
C LYS A 124 -23.18 0.75 20.72
N ALA A 125 -23.72 -0.21 19.95
CA ALA A 125 -24.02 -0.10 18.53
C ALA A 125 -22.86 0.42 17.64
N ASP A 126 -21.62 0.26 18.09
CA ASP A 126 -20.41 0.45 17.29
C ASP A 126 -20.10 -0.76 16.38
N ALA A 127 -19.11 -0.63 15.50
CA ALA A 127 -18.75 -1.66 14.52
C ALA A 127 -18.56 -3.06 15.15
N ASP A 128 -17.81 -3.12 16.25
CA ASP A 128 -17.54 -4.35 17.00
C ASP A 128 -18.81 -4.99 17.55
N SER A 129 -19.68 -4.16 18.14
CA SER A 129 -20.93 -4.61 18.75
C SER A 129 -21.94 -5.14 17.72
N LEU A 130 -22.03 -4.52 16.55
CA LEU A 130 -22.90 -4.94 15.47
C LEU A 130 -22.42 -6.25 14.85
N GLN A 131 -21.11 -6.41 14.66
CA GLN A 131 -20.55 -7.66 14.19
C GLN A 131 -20.78 -8.79 15.21
N ALA A 132 -20.55 -8.52 16.50
CA ALA A 132 -20.82 -9.48 17.57
C ALA A 132 -22.31 -9.90 17.60
N ARG A 133 -23.25 -8.95 17.47
CA ARG A 133 -24.68 -9.24 17.37
C ARG A 133 -25.00 -10.16 16.18
N ARG A 134 -24.45 -9.87 14.99
CA ARG A 134 -24.67 -10.68 13.78
C ARG A 134 -24.14 -12.10 13.95
N ILE A 135 -22.92 -12.26 14.46
CA ILE A 135 -22.31 -13.57 14.71
C ILE A 135 -23.20 -14.36 15.67
N ILE A 136 -23.53 -13.83 16.85
CA ILE A 136 -24.30 -14.56 17.86
C ILE A 136 -25.74 -14.84 17.40
N SER A 137 -26.40 -13.91 16.70
CA SER A 137 -27.74 -14.15 16.13
C SER A 137 -27.70 -15.31 15.14
N SER A 138 -26.72 -15.31 14.22
CA SER A 138 -26.53 -16.39 13.25
C SER A 138 -26.31 -17.73 13.94
N LEU A 139 -25.48 -17.79 14.99
CA LEU A 139 -25.25 -19.03 15.75
C LEU A 139 -26.55 -19.57 16.37
N ILE A 140 -27.40 -18.70 16.92
CA ILE A 140 -28.66 -19.13 17.55
C ILE A 140 -29.70 -19.53 16.50
N GLU A 141 -29.74 -18.85 15.37
CA GLU A 141 -30.67 -19.14 14.27
C GLU A 141 -30.43 -20.52 13.63
N GLU A 142 -29.21 -21.04 13.72
CA GLU A 142 -28.86 -22.40 13.27
C GLU A 142 -29.50 -23.51 14.12
N ILE A 143 -30.03 -23.19 15.31
CA ILE A 143 -30.72 -24.18 16.16
C ILE A 143 -32.04 -24.60 15.48
N PRO A 144 -32.24 -25.89 15.18
CA PRO A 144 -33.46 -26.36 14.54
C PRO A 144 -34.73 -26.00 15.32
N TRP A 145 -35.80 -25.70 14.59
CA TRP A 145 -37.17 -25.42 15.06
C TRP A 145 -37.37 -24.13 15.87
N LEU A 146 -36.47 -23.80 16.80
CA LEU A 146 -36.64 -22.70 17.75
C LEU A 146 -35.64 -21.55 17.58
N GLY A 147 -34.55 -21.75 16.83
CA GLY A 147 -33.44 -20.78 16.74
C GLY A 147 -33.87 -19.37 16.39
N LYS A 148 -34.65 -19.20 15.32
CA LYS A 148 -35.16 -17.88 14.89
C LYS A 148 -36.01 -17.18 15.96
N SER A 149 -36.92 -17.92 16.60
CA SER A 149 -37.78 -17.37 17.65
C SER A 149 -36.98 -16.97 18.88
N VAL A 150 -35.97 -17.76 19.25
CA VAL A 150 -35.06 -17.45 20.37
C VAL A 150 -34.19 -16.24 20.06
N ALA A 151 -33.60 -16.17 18.86
CA ALA A 151 -32.80 -15.02 18.43
C ALA A 151 -33.63 -13.73 18.43
N TYR A 152 -34.86 -13.78 17.89
CA TYR A 152 -35.79 -12.64 17.91
C TYR A 152 -36.19 -12.25 19.34
N PHE A 153 -36.45 -13.20 20.22
CA PHE A 153 -36.77 -12.92 21.63
C PHE A 153 -35.62 -12.23 22.37
N LEU A 154 -34.37 -12.64 22.10
CA LEU A 154 -33.19 -12.11 22.79
C LEU A 154 -32.70 -10.77 22.22
N PHE A 155 -32.72 -10.63 20.88
CA PHE A 155 -32.12 -9.47 20.21
C PHE A 155 -33.12 -8.57 19.50
N GLY A 156 -34.31 -9.06 19.18
CA GLY A 156 -35.28 -8.34 18.35
C GLY A 156 -34.86 -8.17 16.90
N ALA A 157 -35.65 -7.40 16.15
CA ALA A 157 -35.35 -7.08 14.76
C ALA A 157 -34.02 -6.31 14.62
N GLU A 158 -33.30 -6.56 13.53
CA GLU A 158 -32.05 -5.84 13.22
C GLU A 158 -32.30 -4.33 13.18
N GLY A 159 -31.35 -3.54 13.72
CA GLY A 159 -31.47 -2.09 13.86
C GLY A 159 -32.34 -1.61 15.03
N ASN A 160 -33.15 -2.47 15.65
CA ASN A 160 -33.88 -2.14 16.88
C ASN A 160 -33.12 -2.66 18.11
N PHE A 161 -32.90 -1.79 19.10
CA PHE A 161 -32.18 -2.09 20.34
C PHE A 161 -33.08 -2.16 21.57
N GLN A 162 -34.38 -1.90 21.43
CA GLN A 162 -35.33 -1.84 22.55
C GLN A 162 -35.38 -3.15 23.33
N ILE A 163 -35.45 -4.29 22.64
CA ILE A 163 -35.52 -5.62 23.26
C ILE A 163 -34.22 -5.90 24.04
N ILE A 164 -33.06 -5.65 23.42
CA ILE A 164 -31.75 -5.81 24.06
C ILE A 164 -31.62 -4.91 25.28
N TYR A 165 -32.07 -3.66 25.15
CA TYR A 165 -32.04 -2.67 26.21
C TYR A 165 -32.87 -3.13 27.41
N ILE A 166 -34.15 -3.50 27.20
CA ILE A 166 -35.03 -3.98 28.27
C ILE A 166 -34.45 -5.23 28.94
N HIS A 167 -33.96 -6.18 28.15
CA HIS A 167 -33.33 -7.38 28.69
C HIS A 167 -32.10 -7.06 29.54
N HIS A 168 -31.27 -6.13 29.09
CA HIS A 168 -30.06 -5.71 29.79
C HIS A 168 -30.38 -4.95 31.08
N ILE A 169 -31.18 -3.88 31.02
CA ILE A 169 -31.41 -3.01 32.18
C ILE A 169 -32.37 -3.62 33.21
N ALA A 170 -33.27 -4.51 32.77
CA ALA A 170 -34.33 -5.06 33.62
C ALA A 170 -34.32 -6.59 33.64
N THR A 171 -34.77 -7.28 32.58
CA THR A 171 -35.10 -8.72 32.66
C THR A 171 -33.94 -9.57 33.18
N ALA A 172 -32.79 -9.54 32.51
CA ALA A 172 -31.66 -10.39 32.85
C ALA A 172 -30.93 -9.90 34.11
N THR A 173 -30.85 -8.58 34.32
CA THR A 173 -30.22 -7.99 35.52
C THR A 173 -31.03 -8.26 36.78
N ILE A 174 -32.35 -8.18 36.74
CA ILE A 174 -33.24 -8.51 37.87
C ILE A 174 -33.16 -10.00 38.18
N ILE A 175 -33.23 -10.87 37.17
CA ILE A 175 -33.09 -12.32 37.37
C ILE A 175 -31.74 -12.63 38.04
N LEU A 176 -30.65 -12.02 37.57
CA LEU A 176 -29.33 -12.20 38.14
C LEU A 176 -29.25 -11.67 39.58
N ALA A 177 -29.82 -10.50 39.87
CA ALA A 177 -29.90 -9.94 41.22
C ALA A 177 -30.66 -10.86 42.19
N VAL A 178 -31.80 -11.42 41.75
CA VAL A 178 -32.58 -12.38 42.54
C VAL A 178 -31.78 -13.65 42.82
N VAL A 179 -31.11 -14.22 41.82
CA VAL A 179 -30.27 -15.42 42.00
C VAL A 179 -29.11 -15.14 42.96
N ILE A 180 -28.43 -13.99 42.81
CA ILE A 180 -27.35 -13.57 43.70
C ILE A 180 -27.87 -13.45 45.14
N TYR A 181 -29.00 -12.77 45.35
CA TYR A 181 -29.60 -12.60 46.67
C TYR A 181 -30.01 -13.94 47.29
N GLU A 182 -30.65 -14.82 46.53
CA GLU A 182 -31.04 -16.14 47.02
C GLU A 182 -29.84 -17.00 47.43
N HIS A 183 -28.74 -16.91 46.68
CA HIS A 183 -27.51 -17.65 46.92
C HIS A 183 -26.72 -17.10 48.10
N SER A 184 -26.48 -15.79 48.13
CA SER A 184 -25.60 -15.15 49.11
C SER A 184 -26.32 -14.75 50.39
N LYS A 185 -27.64 -14.51 50.33
CA LYS A 185 -28.46 -13.85 51.37
C LYS A 185 -27.93 -12.49 51.80
N ILE A 186 -27.12 -11.86 50.93
CA ILE A 186 -26.46 -10.58 51.17
C ILE A 186 -26.86 -9.65 50.04
N ILE A 187 -27.49 -8.53 50.40
CA ILE A 187 -27.81 -7.44 49.45
C ILE A 187 -26.66 -6.43 49.41
N TRP A 188 -26.17 -6.03 50.58
CA TRP A 188 -25.02 -5.12 50.72
C TRP A 188 -23.85 -5.89 51.30
N GLY A 189 -22.76 -5.98 50.53
CA GLY A 189 -21.49 -6.54 51.02
C GLY A 189 -20.90 -5.70 52.16
N LYS A 190 -19.79 -6.17 52.75
CA LYS A 190 -19.07 -5.39 53.78
C LYS A 190 -18.65 -4.04 53.18
N LEU A 191 -18.90 -2.94 53.90
CA LEU A 191 -18.56 -1.58 53.45
C LEU A 191 -17.10 -1.46 53.01
N LYS A 192 -16.17 -2.06 53.76
CA LYS A 192 -14.74 -2.10 53.43
C LYS A 192 -14.47 -2.73 52.06
N THR A 193 -15.12 -3.86 51.77
CA THR A 193 -14.97 -4.57 50.48
C THR A 193 -15.53 -3.72 49.35
N PHE A 194 -16.71 -3.14 49.54
CA PHE A 194 -17.33 -2.23 48.58
C PHE A 194 -16.44 -1.04 48.24
N LEU A 195 -15.90 -0.34 49.25
CA LEU A 195 -15.03 0.83 49.04
C LEU A 195 -13.73 0.47 48.31
N ILE A 196 -13.12 -0.67 48.64
CA ILE A 196 -11.89 -1.11 47.94
C ILE A 196 -12.20 -1.52 46.50
N THR A 197 -13.31 -2.23 46.26
CA THR A 197 -13.74 -2.55 44.90
C THR A 197 -14.04 -1.28 44.10
N LEU A 198 -14.68 -0.28 44.72
CA LEU A 198 -14.94 1.01 44.08
C LEU A 198 -13.63 1.70 43.67
N ILE A 199 -12.63 1.79 44.56
CA ILE A 199 -11.31 2.34 44.23
C ILE A 199 -10.65 1.55 43.09
N ALA A 200 -10.73 0.21 43.13
CA ALA A 200 -10.17 -0.65 42.10
C ALA A 200 -10.84 -0.50 40.72
N VAL A 201 -12.08 0.00 40.66
CA VAL A 201 -12.80 0.34 39.42
C VAL A 201 -12.53 1.80 39.01
N CYS A 202 -12.45 2.74 39.96
CA CYS A 202 -12.20 4.15 39.68
C CYS A 202 -10.84 4.40 39.03
N ILE A 203 -9.77 3.72 39.48
CA ILE A 203 -8.43 3.87 38.93
C ILE A 203 -8.40 3.56 37.41
N PRO A 204 -8.76 2.35 36.95
CA PRO A 204 -8.79 2.07 35.53
C PRO A 204 -9.89 2.86 34.81
N GLY A 205 -11.02 3.17 35.46
CA GLY A 205 -12.07 3.99 34.86
C GLY A 205 -11.68 5.43 34.57
N TYR A 206 -10.72 5.97 35.32
CA TYR A 206 -10.14 7.29 35.07
C TYR A 206 -9.14 7.27 33.91
N PHE A 207 -8.29 6.24 33.84
CA PHE A 207 -7.17 6.17 32.89
C PHE A 207 -7.50 5.50 31.55
N PHE A 208 -8.55 4.68 31.50
CA PHE A 208 -8.91 3.87 30.34
C PHE A 208 -10.40 4.00 30.06
N ILE A 209 -10.74 5.02 29.29
CA ILE A 209 -12.10 5.20 28.79
C ILE A 209 -12.37 4.11 27.73
N PRO A 210 -13.45 3.33 27.85
CA PRO A 210 -13.78 2.33 26.83
C PRO A 210 -14.03 3.02 25.49
N SER A 211 -13.25 2.70 24.47
CA SER A 211 -13.34 3.29 23.13
C SER A 211 -14.65 2.91 22.43
N LEU A 212 -14.97 3.66 21.36
CA LEU A 212 -15.98 3.32 20.38
C LEU A 212 -15.27 3.03 19.06
N ASN A 213 -15.68 1.97 18.37
CA ASN A 213 -15.22 1.70 17.02
C ASN A 213 -16.08 2.46 16.00
N ASP A 214 -15.46 3.36 15.24
CA ASP A 214 -16.11 4.30 14.32
C ASP A 214 -16.12 3.85 12.85
N ASN A 215 -15.86 2.56 12.61
CA ASN A 215 -15.72 1.94 11.28
C ASN A 215 -14.52 2.43 10.46
N LEU A 216 -13.58 3.20 11.03
CA LEU A 216 -12.30 3.50 10.36
C LEU A 216 -11.29 2.38 10.55
N ASN A 217 -11.22 1.82 11.75
CA ASN A 217 -10.33 0.72 12.05
C ASN A 217 -10.87 -0.57 11.41
N PRO A 218 -10.15 -1.20 10.46
CA PRO A 218 -10.63 -2.41 9.81
C PRO A 218 -10.55 -3.64 10.73
N ILE A 219 -9.91 -3.53 11.89
CA ILE A 219 -9.88 -4.57 12.91
C ILE A 219 -11.18 -4.51 13.71
N VAL A 220 -11.97 -5.58 13.62
CA VAL A 220 -13.23 -5.74 14.37
C VAL A 220 -13.11 -6.95 15.29
N LYS A 221 -13.23 -6.71 16.60
CA LYS A 221 -13.03 -7.73 17.65
C LYS A 221 -14.23 -7.78 18.59
N GLY A 222 -14.70 -8.99 18.89
CA GLY A 222 -15.66 -9.20 19.97
C GLY A 222 -15.07 -8.82 21.35
N PRO A 223 -15.90 -8.77 22.40
CA PRO A 223 -15.38 -8.53 23.74
C PRO A 223 -14.44 -9.66 24.15
N TRP A 224 -13.44 -9.37 25.00
CA TRP A 224 -12.34 -10.31 25.29
C TRP A 224 -12.83 -11.71 25.71
N TYR A 225 -13.90 -11.80 26.49
CA TYR A 225 -14.46 -13.06 26.96
C TYR A 225 -15.13 -13.91 25.85
N PHE A 226 -15.31 -13.38 24.64
CA PHE A 226 -15.76 -14.09 23.43
C PHE A 226 -14.68 -14.24 22.36
N LEU A 227 -13.47 -13.69 22.53
CA LEU A 227 -12.42 -13.82 21.50
C LEU A 227 -11.97 -15.26 21.31
N GLY A 228 -11.92 -16.07 22.37
CA GLY A 228 -11.67 -17.51 22.25
C GLY A 228 -12.74 -18.22 21.41
N LEU A 229 -14.00 -17.81 21.54
CA LEU A 229 -15.10 -18.33 20.72
C LEU A 229 -14.95 -17.88 19.26
N GLN A 230 -14.65 -16.60 19.02
CA GLN A 230 -14.41 -16.06 17.69
C GLN A 230 -13.24 -16.78 16.98
N GLU A 231 -12.18 -17.11 17.72
CA GLU A 231 -11.05 -17.90 17.20
C GLU A 231 -11.48 -19.32 16.82
N ILE A 232 -12.24 -20.01 17.68
CA ILE A 232 -12.77 -21.35 17.38
C ILE A 232 -13.62 -21.30 16.12
N LEU A 233 -14.53 -20.32 16.00
CA LEU A 233 -15.40 -20.16 14.83
C LEU A 233 -14.62 -19.92 13.54
N SER A 234 -13.45 -19.27 13.60
CA SER A 234 -12.60 -19.04 12.43
C SER A 234 -12.04 -20.33 11.81
N TRP A 235 -12.07 -21.44 12.54
CA TRP A 235 -11.60 -22.75 12.08
C TRP A 235 -12.73 -23.68 11.63
N LEU A 236 -13.99 -23.33 11.93
CA LEU A 236 -15.12 -24.21 11.75
C LEU A 236 -15.88 -23.91 10.45
N ASN A 237 -16.30 -24.97 9.77
CA ASN A 237 -17.32 -24.88 8.71
C ASN A 237 -18.72 -24.82 9.34
N GLN A 238 -19.72 -24.33 8.59
CA GLN A 238 -21.11 -24.14 9.05
C GLN A 238 -21.71 -25.39 9.73
N SER A 239 -21.38 -26.61 9.30
CA SER A 239 -21.91 -27.84 9.90
C SER A 239 -21.38 -28.16 11.30
N LEU A 240 -20.25 -27.59 11.73
CA LEU A 240 -19.62 -27.86 13.02
C LEU A 240 -20.07 -26.91 14.13
N VAL A 241 -20.81 -25.85 13.79
CA VAL A 241 -21.30 -24.85 14.74
C VAL A 241 -22.33 -25.44 15.70
N VAL A 242 -23.24 -26.28 15.21
CA VAL A 242 -24.22 -26.99 16.05
C VAL A 242 -23.52 -27.88 17.08
N LEU A 243 -22.42 -28.54 16.70
CA LEU A 243 -21.64 -29.37 17.62
C LEU A 243 -20.99 -28.52 18.73
N LEU A 244 -20.53 -27.30 18.40
CA LEU A 244 -19.99 -26.35 19.37
C LEU A 244 -21.06 -25.91 20.37
N LEU A 245 -22.28 -25.60 19.92
CA LEU A 245 -23.41 -25.27 20.80
C LEU A 245 -23.78 -26.44 21.72
N LEU A 246 -23.84 -27.66 21.17
CA LEU A 246 -24.07 -28.87 21.96
C LEU A 246 -22.96 -29.11 23.00
N LEU A 247 -21.71 -28.81 22.67
CA LEU A 247 -20.59 -28.89 23.60
C LEU A 247 -20.73 -27.89 24.76
N ILE A 248 -21.13 -26.65 24.48
CA ILE A 248 -21.38 -25.64 25.53
C ILE A 248 -22.52 -26.08 26.45
N LEU A 249 -23.63 -26.57 25.89
CA LEU A 249 -24.76 -27.10 26.66
C LEU A 249 -24.36 -28.34 27.48
N PHE A 250 -23.53 -29.22 26.90
CA PHE A 250 -23.01 -30.39 27.59
C PHE A 250 -22.11 -30.02 28.78
N LEU A 251 -21.23 -29.03 28.63
CA LEU A 251 -20.41 -28.52 29.74
C LEU A 251 -21.27 -27.94 30.86
N LEU A 252 -22.33 -27.19 30.54
CA LEU A 252 -23.29 -26.71 31.53
C LEU A 252 -24.05 -27.85 32.22
N PHE A 253 -24.43 -28.89 31.47
CA PHE A 253 -25.06 -30.08 32.03
C PHE A 253 -24.12 -30.82 33.00
N LEU A 254 -22.83 -30.92 32.67
CA LEU A 254 -21.82 -31.49 33.58
C LEU A 254 -21.67 -30.67 34.88
N ILE A 255 -21.72 -29.34 34.80
CA ILE A 255 -21.74 -28.46 35.98
C ILE A 255 -23.00 -28.72 36.82
N PHE A 256 -24.16 -28.88 36.19
CA PHE A 256 -25.41 -29.17 36.89
C PHE A 256 -25.38 -30.54 37.62
N LEU A 257 -24.75 -31.55 37.02
CA LEU A 257 -24.61 -32.88 37.62
C LEU A 257 -23.57 -32.95 38.74
N LEU A 258 -22.64 -32.00 38.81
CA LEU A 258 -21.46 -32.04 39.67
C LEU A 258 -21.74 -32.41 41.15
N PRO A 259 -22.77 -31.85 41.84
CA PRO A 259 -23.06 -32.20 43.23
C PRO A 259 -23.57 -33.63 43.42
N ARG A 260 -24.08 -34.27 42.37
CA ARG A 260 -24.64 -35.62 42.36
C ARG A 260 -23.61 -36.70 42.02
N LEU A 261 -22.42 -36.31 41.58
CA LEU A 261 -21.35 -37.23 41.22
C LEU A 261 -20.59 -37.71 42.47
N ASN A 262 -20.08 -38.95 42.41
CA ASN A 262 -19.11 -39.44 43.38
C ASN A 262 -17.79 -38.64 43.30
N ASP A 263 -16.96 -38.67 44.35
CA ASP A 263 -15.78 -37.80 44.43
C ASP A 263 -14.78 -38.01 43.30
N LYS A 264 -14.64 -39.25 42.82
CA LYS A 264 -13.74 -39.60 41.71
C LYS A 264 -14.22 -39.01 40.38
N ALA A 265 -15.50 -39.19 40.04
CA ALA A 265 -16.10 -38.63 38.83
C ALA A 265 -16.17 -37.10 38.88
N ALA A 266 -16.58 -36.52 40.02
CA ALA A 266 -16.58 -35.07 40.23
C ALA A 266 -15.16 -34.49 40.06
N GLY A 267 -14.14 -35.15 40.59
CA GLY A 267 -12.74 -34.75 40.40
C GLY A 267 -12.30 -34.77 38.93
N PHE A 268 -12.71 -35.77 38.15
CA PHE A 268 -12.42 -35.84 36.72
C PHE A 268 -13.12 -34.72 35.94
N VAL A 269 -14.42 -34.52 36.18
CA VAL A 269 -15.22 -33.46 35.53
C VAL A 269 -14.65 -32.08 35.84
N LYS A 270 -14.32 -31.79 37.11
CA LYS A 270 -13.70 -30.52 37.52
C LYS A 270 -12.37 -30.26 36.80
N LYS A 271 -11.50 -31.28 36.66
CA LYS A 271 -10.24 -31.16 35.92
C LYS A 271 -10.50 -30.91 34.43
N GLY A 272 -11.47 -31.63 33.84
CA GLY A 272 -11.87 -31.43 32.43
C GLY A 272 -12.36 -30.00 32.17
N ILE A 273 -13.26 -29.48 33.02
CA ILE A 273 -13.76 -28.10 32.93
C ILE A 273 -12.62 -27.08 33.10
N LEU A 274 -11.71 -27.30 34.07
CA LEU A 274 -10.55 -26.42 34.24
C LEU A 274 -9.66 -26.42 33.00
N SER A 275 -9.34 -27.60 32.46
CA SER A 275 -8.52 -27.71 31.25
C SER A 275 -9.17 -27.00 30.08
N ALA A 276 -10.49 -27.20 29.87
CA ALA A 276 -11.24 -26.51 28.82
C ALA A 276 -11.22 -24.98 29.02
N PHE A 277 -11.38 -24.50 30.25
CA PHE A 277 -11.30 -23.08 30.57
C PHE A 277 -9.90 -22.49 30.32
N ILE A 278 -8.83 -23.21 30.69
CA ILE A 278 -7.45 -22.78 30.43
C ILE A 278 -7.16 -22.73 28.94
N ILE A 279 -7.59 -23.75 28.18
CA ILE A 279 -7.45 -23.76 26.71
C ILE A 279 -8.19 -22.57 26.11
N TYR A 280 -9.43 -22.32 26.52
CA TYR A 280 -10.21 -21.17 26.07
C TYR A 280 -9.54 -19.83 26.38
N LEU A 281 -8.94 -19.69 27.57
CA LEU A 281 -8.18 -18.50 27.96
C LEU A 281 -6.93 -18.32 27.10
N ILE A 282 -6.21 -19.39 26.78
CA ILE A 282 -5.05 -19.36 25.88
C ILE A 282 -5.49 -18.89 24.49
N LEU A 283 -6.59 -19.43 23.95
CA LEU A 283 -7.14 -19.00 22.67
C LEU A 283 -7.59 -17.53 22.69
N THR A 284 -8.21 -17.11 23.79
CA THR A 284 -8.61 -15.71 24.00
C THR A 284 -7.41 -14.77 23.98
N LEU A 285 -6.33 -15.11 24.70
CA LEU A 285 -5.09 -14.32 24.70
C LEU A 285 -4.41 -14.33 23.33
N PHE A 286 -4.39 -15.49 22.66
CA PHE A 286 -3.84 -15.63 21.32
C PHE A 286 -4.59 -14.73 20.33
N ALA A 287 -5.92 -14.81 20.30
CA ALA A 287 -6.76 -14.00 19.44
C ALA A 287 -6.62 -12.50 19.74
N TYR A 288 -6.57 -12.12 21.02
CA TYR A 288 -6.37 -10.75 21.43
C TYR A 288 -5.07 -10.16 20.87
N PHE A 289 -3.93 -10.83 21.07
CA PHE A 289 -2.61 -10.29 20.71
C PHE A 289 -2.18 -10.53 19.25
N PHE A 290 -2.57 -11.67 18.66
CA PHE A 290 -2.01 -12.14 17.39
C PHE A 290 -2.97 -12.07 16.21
N ARG A 291 -4.24 -11.71 16.40
CA ARG A 291 -5.19 -11.48 15.29
C ARG A 291 -5.29 -9.99 14.97
N GLY A 292 -5.13 -9.67 13.70
CA GLY A 292 -5.26 -8.32 13.14
C GLY A 292 -6.40 -8.26 12.12
N GLU A 293 -6.23 -7.40 11.12
CA GLU A 293 -7.20 -7.17 10.05
C GLU A 293 -7.61 -8.47 9.36
N ASN A 294 -8.90 -8.61 9.04
CA ASN A 294 -9.47 -9.82 8.40
C ASN A 294 -9.14 -11.12 9.14
N TRP A 295 -8.96 -11.07 10.46
CA TRP A 295 -8.57 -12.20 11.31
C TRP A 295 -7.22 -12.85 10.93
N LYS A 296 -6.37 -12.13 10.20
CA LYS A 296 -5.03 -12.60 9.82
C LYS A 296 -4.08 -12.60 11.01
N PHE A 297 -3.10 -13.49 10.97
CA PHE A 297 -2.03 -13.52 11.96
C PHE A 297 -1.14 -12.28 11.80
N THR A 298 -0.93 -11.54 12.90
CA THR A 298 -0.04 -10.40 12.97
C THR A 298 0.75 -10.43 14.29
N LEU A 299 1.94 -9.85 14.28
CA LEU A 299 2.73 -9.71 15.50
C LEU A 299 2.24 -8.50 16.31
N PRO A 300 2.17 -8.58 17.66
CA PRO A 300 1.54 -7.53 18.47
C PRO A 300 2.13 -6.13 18.27
N TRP A 301 3.44 -6.01 18.11
CA TRP A 301 4.12 -4.72 17.87
C TRP A 301 3.96 -4.17 16.45
N LYS A 302 3.39 -4.95 15.53
CA LYS A 302 2.96 -4.51 14.20
C LYS A 302 1.45 -4.34 14.09
N ASN A 303 0.72 -4.57 15.19
CA ASN A 303 -0.72 -4.49 15.21
C ASN A 303 -1.12 -3.07 15.63
N SER A 304 -1.75 -2.33 14.72
CA SER A 304 -2.16 -0.94 14.91
C SER A 304 -3.11 -0.72 16.09
N GLU A 305 -3.82 -1.77 16.53
CA GLU A 305 -4.70 -1.72 17.69
C GLU A 305 -3.91 -1.45 19.00
N PHE A 306 -2.70 -2.01 19.14
CA PHE A 306 -1.89 -1.88 20.35
C PHE A 306 -0.97 -0.66 20.35
N VAL A 307 -0.57 -0.19 19.17
CA VAL A 307 0.32 0.96 19.02
C VAL A 307 -0.39 2.27 19.43
N ASN A 308 -1.71 2.34 19.29
CA ASN A 308 -2.51 3.54 19.59
C ASN A 308 -3.31 3.46 20.92
N SER A 309 -3.36 2.31 21.59
CA SER A 309 -4.04 2.13 22.87
C SER A 309 -3.15 2.59 24.03
N GLY A 310 -3.35 3.81 24.53
CA GLY A 310 -2.62 4.30 25.70
C GLY A 310 -3.53 4.94 26.75
N ILE A 311 -2.95 5.25 27.91
CA ILE A 311 -3.59 5.95 29.04
C ILE A 311 -4.25 7.27 28.59
N THR A 312 -5.57 7.36 28.66
CA THR A 312 -6.38 8.54 28.32
C THR A 312 -7.11 9.00 29.58
N PRO A 313 -6.46 9.82 30.43
CA PRO A 313 -7.09 10.27 31.66
C PRO A 313 -8.28 11.16 31.33
N ILE A 314 -9.41 10.95 32.01
CA ILE A 314 -10.56 11.83 31.92
C ILE A 314 -10.18 13.20 32.47
N ASN A 315 -10.29 14.23 31.64
CA ASN A 315 -10.16 15.59 32.11
C ASN A 315 -11.52 16.10 32.65
N PHE A 316 -11.65 16.15 33.97
CA PHE A 316 -12.82 16.73 34.64
C PHE A 316 -12.79 18.26 34.67
N PHE A 317 -11.63 18.86 34.43
CA PHE A 317 -11.41 20.30 34.41
C PHE A 317 -11.15 20.71 32.96
N SER A 318 -12.17 20.58 32.10
CA SER A 318 -12.08 21.12 30.74
C SER A 318 -11.98 22.63 30.80
N ASP A 319 -11.14 23.22 29.94
CA ASP A 319 -11.06 24.68 29.78
C ASP A 319 -12.35 25.30 29.20
N LEU A 320 -13.30 24.47 28.75
CA LEU A 320 -14.61 24.84 28.22
C LEU A 320 -15.68 24.75 29.30
N SER A 321 -16.57 25.75 29.37
CA SER A 321 -17.71 25.72 30.30
C SER A 321 -18.76 24.67 29.88
N PRO A 322 -19.57 24.14 30.82
CA PRO A 322 -20.68 23.26 30.49
C PRO A 322 -21.69 23.87 29.51
N GLU A 323 -21.88 25.20 29.50
CA GLU A 323 -22.74 25.87 28.52
C GLU A 323 -22.09 25.92 27.12
N GLU A 324 -20.77 26.11 27.04
CA GLU A 324 -20.01 26.05 25.78
C GLU A 324 -19.96 24.64 25.18
N LEU A 325 -20.06 23.59 26.02
CA LEU A 325 -20.13 22.20 25.59
C LEU A 325 -21.55 21.79 25.16
N ALA A 326 -22.59 22.31 25.83
CA ALA A 326 -23.98 22.01 25.51
C ALA A 326 -24.49 22.69 24.23
N GLY A 327 -23.89 23.82 23.83
CA GLY A 327 -24.30 24.62 22.66
C GLY A 327 -23.54 24.36 21.36
N LYS A 328 -22.55 23.47 21.33
CA LYS A 328 -21.78 23.17 20.11
C LYS A 328 -22.38 21.98 19.36
N ASP A 329 -22.93 22.26 18.18
CA ASP A 329 -23.30 21.23 17.21
C ASP A 329 -22.03 20.52 16.70
N ILE A 330 -21.79 19.31 17.18
CA ILE A 330 -20.69 18.48 16.70
C ILE A 330 -21.14 17.82 15.39
N PRO A 331 -20.46 18.10 14.26
CA PRO A 331 -20.90 17.57 12.97
C PRO A 331 -20.75 16.05 12.93
N LYS A 332 -21.74 15.40 12.31
CA LYS A 332 -21.66 13.99 11.94
C LYS A 332 -21.19 13.87 10.50
N ILE A 333 -20.03 13.27 10.29
CA ILE A 333 -19.45 13.01 8.98
C ILE A 333 -19.42 11.51 8.76
N LEU A 334 -19.92 11.03 7.62
CA LEU A 334 -20.05 9.59 7.31
C LEU A 334 -20.74 8.78 8.44
N GLY A 335 -21.71 9.38 9.12
CA GLY A 335 -22.48 8.73 10.19
C GLY A 335 -21.79 8.68 11.56
N ARG A 336 -20.64 9.34 11.74
CA ARG A 336 -19.94 9.45 13.03
C ARG A 336 -19.65 10.89 13.43
N TYR A 337 -19.55 11.16 14.73
CA TYR A 337 -19.14 12.48 15.21
C TYR A 337 -17.67 12.78 14.89
N GLU A 338 -17.38 14.02 14.49
CA GLU A 338 -16.03 14.48 14.19
C GLU A 338 -15.65 15.65 15.13
N GLY A 339 -15.17 15.30 16.34
CA GLY A 339 -14.77 16.27 17.35
C GLY A 339 -13.61 17.19 16.91
N CYS A 340 -12.76 16.75 15.98
CA CYS A 340 -11.66 17.55 15.45
C CYS A 340 -12.14 18.85 14.80
N LEU A 341 -13.32 18.84 14.16
CA LEU A 341 -13.90 20.02 13.50
C LEU A 341 -14.35 21.10 14.50
N ASN A 342 -14.40 20.81 15.79
CA ASN A 342 -14.67 21.83 16.81
C ASN A 342 -13.58 22.90 16.85
N CYS A 343 -12.32 22.46 16.77
CA CYS A 343 -11.15 23.33 16.75
C CYS A 343 -10.68 23.62 15.31
N HIS A 344 -10.80 22.63 14.41
CA HIS A 344 -10.28 22.68 13.03
C HIS A 344 -11.37 22.92 11.96
N GLY A 345 -12.58 23.34 12.33
CA GLY A 345 -13.69 23.51 11.37
C GLY A 345 -13.48 24.60 10.31
N ASN A 346 -12.49 25.47 10.50
CA ASN A 346 -12.18 26.59 9.60
C ASN A 346 -10.96 26.34 8.70
N VAL A 347 -10.36 25.14 8.71
CA VAL A 347 -9.24 24.80 7.83
C VAL A 347 -9.71 24.77 6.37
N LYS A 348 -8.90 25.33 5.47
CA LYS A 348 -9.18 25.42 4.03
C LYS A 348 -8.09 24.72 3.22
N GLY A 349 -8.30 24.61 1.90
CA GLY A 349 -7.29 24.08 0.95
C GLY A 349 -7.56 22.66 0.45
N PHE A 350 -8.66 22.05 0.86
CA PHE A 350 -9.04 20.69 0.46
C PHE A 350 -9.76 20.66 -0.89
N SER A 351 -9.57 19.58 -1.66
CA SER A 351 -10.49 19.20 -2.73
C SER A 351 -11.82 18.72 -2.18
N ALA A 352 -12.87 18.81 -2.99
CA ALA A 352 -14.23 18.42 -2.59
C ALA A 352 -14.33 16.96 -2.07
N SER A 353 -13.54 16.04 -2.64
CA SER A 353 -13.56 14.62 -2.23
C SER A 353 -12.80 14.33 -0.93
N HIS A 354 -11.91 15.24 -0.51
CA HIS A 354 -11.10 15.10 0.70
C HIS A 354 -11.34 16.25 1.68
N ASP A 355 -12.46 16.96 1.55
CA ASP A 355 -12.86 17.98 2.51
C ASP A 355 -13.25 17.30 3.84
N PRO A 356 -12.73 17.76 4.99
CA PRO A 356 -13.14 17.25 6.30
C PRO A 356 -14.66 17.31 6.56
N LYS A 357 -15.41 18.18 5.90
CA LYS A 357 -16.87 18.21 5.94
C LYS A 357 -17.52 17.06 5.15
N ALA A 358 -16.78 16.41 4.27
CA ALA A 358 -17.24 15.25 3.51
C ALA A 358 -16.78 13.93 4.14
N ILE A 359 -15.52 13.87 4.61
CA ILE A 359 -14.91 12.61 5.07
C ILE A 359 -14.38 12.64 6.51
N GLY A 360 -14.29 13.79 7.17
CA GLY A 360 -13.77 13.94 8.52
C GLY A 360 -12.25 13.93 8.58
N CYS A 361 -11.67 14.63 9.57
CA CYS A 361 -10.22 14.67 9.78
C CYS A 361 -9.68 13.29 10.19
N ALA A 362 -10.42 12.57 11.04
CA ALA A 362 -9.98 11.29 11.59
C ALA A 362 -9.87 10.19 10.50
N SER A 363 -10.62 10.29 9.40
CA SER A 363 -10.50 9.34 8.27
C SER A 363 -9.11 9.28 7.66
N CYS A 364 -8.42 10.42 7.66
CA CYS A 364 -7.07 10.53 7.13
C CYS A 364 -6.06 10.48 8.25
N HIS A 365 -6.22 11.31 9.28
CA HIS A 365 -5.18 11.49 10.29
C HIS A 365 -5.31 10.54 11.48
N LEU A 366 -6.33 9.69 11.56
CA LEU A 366 -6.65 8.92 12.76
C LEU A 366 -6.85 9.86 13.96
N GLY A 367 -6.33 9.51 15.14
CA GLY A 367 -6.60 10.25 16.37
C GLY A 367 -7.91 9.81 17.04
N ASN A 368 -8.29 10.52 18.11
CA ASN A 368 -9.51 10.25 18.85
C ASN A 368 -10.56 11.35 18.60
N PRO A 369 -11.56 11.11 17.72
CA PRO A 369 -12.60 12.10 17.45
C PRO A 369 -13.65 12.22 18.56
N PHE A 370 -13.57 11.40 19.63
CA PHE A 370 -14.54 11.35 20.73
C PHE A 370 -14.08 12.11 21.98
N THR A 371 -13.15 13.05 21.82
CA THR A 371 -12.71 13.94 22.90
C THR A 371 -12.38 15.32 22.34
N LEU A 372 -12.62 16.36 23.13
CA LEU A 372 -12.25 17.75 22.81
C LEU A 372 -10.95 18.17 23.50
N ASP A 373 -10.38 17.32 24.35
CA ASP A 373 -9.07 17.55 24.96
C ASP A 373 -7.96 17.42 23.91
N LYS A 374 -7.14 18.47 23.74
CA LYS A 374 -6.10 18.54 22.70
C LYS A 374 -5.15 17.34 22.72
N ASN A 375 -4.70 16.90 23.90
CA ASN A 375 -3.69 15.85 24.00
C ASN A 375 -4.30 14.48 23.72
N ASN A 376 -5.51 14.23 24.22
CA ASN A 376 -6.22 12.99 23.97
C ASN A 376 -6.75 12.90 22.53
N ALA A 377 -7.18 14.00 21.92
CA ALA A 377 -7.69 14.04 20.54
C ALA A 377 -6.60 13.72 19.52
N HIS A 378 -5.40 14.28 19.68
CA HIS A 378 -4.27 14.03 18.79
C HIS A 378 -3.52 12.72 19.07
N LYS A 379 -3.93 11.96 20.09
CA LYS A 379 -3.26 10.72 20.46
C LYS A 379 -3.47 9.65 19.39
N GLY A 380 -2.39 9.04 18.91
CA GLY A 380 -2.45 8.05 17.83
C GLY A 380 -2.75 8.66 16.46
N MET A 381 -2.69 9.98 16.34
CA MET A 381 -2.80 10.68 15.06
C MET A 381 -1.53 10.43 14.23
N ILE A 382 -1.72 10.21 12.93
CA ILE A 382 -0.65 10.14 11.95
C ILE A 382 -0.63 11.42 11.11
N LEU A 383 0.56 11.92 10.85
CA LEU A 383 0.74 13.22 10.21
C LEU A 383 0.86 13.10 8.68
N ILE A 384 1.26 11.93 8.18
CA ILE A 384 1.43 11.64 6.74
C ILE A 384 0.66 10.35 6.40
N PRO A 385 -0.64 10.45 6.10
CA PRO A 385 -1.51 9.27 6.07
C PRO A 385 -1.46 8.42 4.81
N GLY A 386 -0.71 8.81 3.77
CA GLY A 386 -0.61 8.00 2.55
C GLY A 386 0.66 7.17 2.42
N ASN A 387 1.53 7.15 3.42
CA ASN A 387 2.63 6.19 3.50
C ASN A 387 2.06 4.77 3.44
N LEU A 388 2.63 3.87 2.63
CA LEU A 388 2.06 2.54 2.39
C LEU A 388 1.95 1.68 3.66
N GLU A 389 2.74 1.98 4.70
CA GLU A 389 2.66 1.32 6.01
C GLU A 389 1.32 1.58 6.72
N THR A 390 0.78 2.80 6.60
CA THR A 390 -0.45 3.22 7.28
C THR A 390 -1.62 3.40 6.33
N ALA A 391 -1.39 3.39 5.02
CA ALA A 391 -2.39 3.65 4.00
C ALA A 391 -3.61 2.71 4.07
N SER A 392 -3.46 1.46 4.53
CA SER A 392 -4.60 0.54 4.72
C SER A 392 -5.57 1.00 5.81
N LEU A 393 -5.11 1.79 6.79
CA LEU A 393 -5.93 2.35 7.87
C LEU A 393 -6.63 3.66 7.45
N THR A 394 -6.21 4.27 6.34
CA THR A 394 -6.60 5.62 5.95
C THR A 394 -7.14 5.64 4.51
N CYS A 395 -6.31 5.91 3.51
CA CYS A 395 -6.70 5.96 2.10
C CYS A 395 -7.35 4.66 1.63
N GLY A 396 -6.88 3.53 2.14
CA GLY A 396 -7.31 2.17 1.82
C GLY A 396 -8.34 1.57 2.78
N ASN A 397 -8.92 2.35 3.69
CA ASN A 397 -9.98 1.84 4.54
C ASN A 397 -11.24 1.48 3.71
N THR A 398 -12.16 0.74 4.32
CA THR A 398 -13.37 0.21 3.69
C THR A 398 -14.29 1.26 3.08
N ASN A 399 -14.26 2.50 3.60
CA ASN A 399 -15.10 3.61 3.14
C ASN A 399 -14.40 4.49 2.08
N CYS A 400 -13.14 4.21 1.75
CA CYS A 400 -12.31 5.02 0.85
C CYS A 400 -11.90 4.26 -0.41
N HIS A 401 -10.61 3.89 -0.55
CA HIS A 401 -10.03 3.23 -1.72
C HIS A 401 -9.50 1.81 -1.40
N PRO A 402 -10.33 0.88 -0.91
CA PRO A 402 -9.87 -0.40 -0.35
C PRO A 402 -9.13 -1.30 -1.35
N GLN A 403 -9.50 -1.23 -2.63
CA GLN A 403 -8.89 -2.04 -3.69
C GLN A 403 -7.53 -1.48 -4.19
N MET A 404 -7.20 -0.22 -3.86
CA MET A 404 -5.99 0.41 -4.40
C MET A 404 -4.72 -0.04 -3.67
N ILE A 405 -4.81 -0.39 -2.39
CA ILE A 405 -3.64 -0.76 -1.58
C ILE A 405 -2.93 -1.98 -2.17
N GLU A 406 -3.68 -3.03 -2.54
CA GLU A 406 -3.09 -4.23 -3.13
C GLU A 406 -2.43 -3.94 -4.48
N ARG A 407 -3.11 -3.18 -5.34
CA ARG A 407 -2.59 -2.79 -6.65
C ARG A 407 -1.28 -2.01 -6.52
N VAL A 408 -1.27 -0.98 -5.67
CA VAL A 408 -0.09 -0.13 -5.46
C VAL A 408 1.07 -0.94 -4.89
N ASN A 409 0.80 -1.86 -3.96
CA ASN A 409 1.83 -2.75 -3.41
C ASN A 409 2.44 -3.70 -4.45
N ASN A 410 1.67 -4.11 -5.45
CA ASN A 410 2.12 -5.00 -6.52
C ASN A 410 2.78 -4.24 -7.69
N SER A 411 2.60 -2.92 -7.79
CA SER A 411 3.18 -2.10 -8.84
C SER A 411 4.72 -2.12 -8.84
N LEU A 412 5.35 -2.01 -10.02
CA LEU A 412 6.80 -1.92 -10.14
C LEU A 412 7.42 -0.67 -9.49
N MET A 413 6.65 0.41 -9.34
CA MET A 413 7.08 1.59 -8.59
C MET A 413 7.25 1.30 -7.10
N THR A 414 6.51 0.32 -6.56
CA THR A 414 6.66 -0.12 -5.17
C THR A 414 7.66 -1.26 -5.04
N THR A 415 7.60 -2.27 -5.92
CA THR A 415 8.38 -3.51 -5.76
C THR A 415 9.83 -3.38 -6.22
N MET A 416 10.13 -2.53 -7.20
CA MET A 416 11.43 -2.48 -7.91
C MET A 416 11.89 -3.82 -8.51
N SER A 417 10.96 -4.74 -8.78
CA SER A 417 11.28 -6.15 -9.11
C SER A 417 12.36 -6.30 -10.19
N GLY A 418 12.20 -5.64 -11.34
CA GLY A 418 13.15 -5.75 -12.44
C GLY A 418 14.53 -5.17 -12.15
N ILE A 419 14.62 -4.12 -11.31
CA ILE A 419 15.90 -3.57 -10.88
C ILE A 419 16.62 -4.57 -9.97
N ILE A 420 15.89 -5.17 -9.02
CA ILE A 420 16.44 -6.16 -8.09
C ILE A 420 16.92 -7.40 -8.84
N SER A 421 16.09 -7.91 -9.76
CA SER A 421 16.39 -9.10 -10.55
C SER A 421 17.65 -8.92 -11.41
N VAL A 422 17.73 -7.83 -12.18
CA VAL A 422 18.90 -7.54 -13.02
C VAL A 422 20.16 -7.34 -12.17
N ASN A 423 20.05 -6.65 -11.04
CA ASN A 423 21.18 -6.43 -10.15
C ASN A 423 21.69 -7.75 -9.53
N LYS A 424 20.80 -8.64 -9.07
CA LYS A 424 21.20 -9.98 -8.60
C LYS A 424 21.89 -10.80 -9.69
N PHE A 425 21.39 -10.76 -10.93
CA PHE A 425 22.03 -11.41 -12.07
C PHE A 425 23.44 -10.88 -12.36
N VAL A 426 23.61 -9.56 -12.27
CA VAL A 426 24.90 -8.90 -12.51
C VAL A 426 25.94 -9.26 -11.46
N PHE A 427 25.50 -9.47 -10.22
CA PHE A 427 26.32 -9.93 -9.11
C PHE A 427 26.50 -11.47 -9.06
N ASP A 428 26.06 -12.23 -10.06
CA ASP A 428 26.07 -13.71 -10.04
C ASP A 428 25.35 -14.31 -8.81
N GLU A 429 24.34 -13.62 -8.29
CA GLU A 429 23.45 -14.11 -7.23
C GLU A 429 22.12 -14.67 -7.78
N SER A 430 21.92 -14.60 -9.09
CA SER A 430 20.80 -15.19 -9.83
C SER A 430 21.24 -15.57 -11.24
N ASP A 431 20.65 -16.64 -11.78
CA ASP A 431 20.92 -17.12 -13.14
C ASP A 431 20.05 -16.44 -14.22
N SER A 432 19.07 -15.62 -13.81
CA SER A 432 18.09 -15.00 -14.70
C SER A 432 17.98 -13.50 -14.44
N THR A 433 17.74 -12.73 -15.50
CA THR A 433 17.37 -11.31 -15.40
C THR A 433 15.89 -11.10 -15.08
N ASP A 434 15.09 -12.17 -15.13
CA ASP A 434 13.67 -12.15 -14.79
C ASP A 434 13.44 -12.82 -13.44
N GLY A 435 12.66 -12.16 -12.59
CA GLY A 435 12.29 -12.64 -11.26
C GLY A 435 11.39 -11.65 -10.54
N LEU A 436 10.50 -12.19 -9.69
CA LEU A 436 9.60 -11.41 -8.85
C LEU A 436 10.23 -11.16 -7.48
N PHE A 437 10.44 -9.90 -7.16
CA PHE A 437 11.05 -9.43 -5.91
C PHE A 437 10.29 -8.22 -5.38
N ASN A 438 10.46 -7.91 -4.10
CA ASN A 438 10.02 -6.67 -3.50
C ASN A 438 11.20 -6.03 -2.76
N VAL A 439 11.40 -4.73 -2.98
CA VAL A 439 12.48 -3.94 -2.36
C VAL A 439 12.46 -4.03 -0.85
N LYS A 440 11.29 -4.14 -0.21
CA LYS A 440 11.20 -4.25 1.26
C LYS A 440 11.82 -5.54 1.82
N ASP A 441 11.97 -6.57 0.97
CA ASP A 441 12.42 -7.91 1.36
C ASP A 441 13.92 -8.14 1.11
N ILE A 442 14.63 -7.19 0.49
CA ILE A 442 16.07 -7.32 0.23
C ILE A 442 16.86 -7.32 1.55
N LYS A 443 17.91 -8.11 1.66
CA LYS A 443 18.75 -8.24 2.87
C LYS A 443 20.10 -7.56 2.64
N HIS A 444 21.20 -8.27 2.88
CA HIS A 444 22.55 -7.72 2.88
C HIS A 444 23.53 -8.60 2.08
N SER A 445 23.06 -9.28 1.02
CA SER A 445 23.98 -9.84 0.02
C SER A 445 24.80 -8.74 -0.66
N ALA A 446 25.77 -9.07 -1.51
CA ALA A 446 26.55 -8.06 -2.22
C ALA A 446 25.64 -7.23 -3.14
N ALA A 447 24.77 -7.91 -3.90
CA ALA A 447 23.79 -7.26 -4.77
C ALA A 447 22.80 -6.41 -3.96
N GLU A 448 22.28 -6.93 -2.86
CA GLU A 448 21.27 -6.24 -2.05
C GLU A 448 21.86 -5.04 -1.31
N SER A 449 23.09 -5.15 -0.80
CA SER A 449 23.78 -4.03 -0.15
C SER A 449 24.12 -2.92 -1.15
N HIS A 450 24.50 -3.29 -2.38
CA HIS A 450 24.67 -2.34 -3.48
C HIS A 450 23.38 -1.55 -3.76
N LEU A 451 22.23 -2.23 -3.83
CA LEU A 451 20.93 -1.55 -3.99
C LEU A 451 20.59 -0.67 -2.79
N ARG A 452 20.84 -1.13 -1.56
CA ARG A 452 20.61 -0.37 -0.33
C ARG A 452 21.47 0.90 -0.29
N ASN A 453 22.71 0.88 -0.77
CA ASN A 453 23.55 2.08 -0.79
C ASN A 453 23.17 3.09 -1.90
N LEU A 454 22.75 2.62 -3.08
CA LEU A 454 22.65 3.49 -4.26
C LEU A 454 21.23 3.73 -4.78
N CYS A 455 20.32 2.77 -4.61
CA CYS A 455 19.07 2.70 -5.41
C CYS A 455 17.78 2.61 -4.59
N ALA A 456 17.83 2.11 -3.34
CA ALA A 456 16.64 1.71 -2.59
C ALA A 456 15.78 2.88 -2.04
N SER A 457 16.10 4.15 -2.33
CA SER A 457 15.25 5.28 -1.92
C SER A 457 14.19 5.67 -2.96
N CYS A 458 14.26 5.13 -4.18
CA CYS A 458 13.44 5.60 -5.32
C CYS A 458 12.08 4.89 -5.46
N HIS A 459 11.71 3.99 -4.55
CA HIS A 459 10.42 3.29 -4.62
C HIS A 459 9.32 4.04 -3.88
N LEU A 460 8.07 3.83 -4.33
CA LEU A 460 6.88 4.48 -3.80
C LEU A 460 6.62 4.14 -2.32
N GLY A 461 7.03 2.93 -1.91
CA GLY A 461 6.93 2.48 -0.53
C GLY A 461 7.98 3.06 0.43
N ASN A 462 8.92 3.89 -0.04
CA ASN A 462 9.82 4.59 0.87
C ASN A 462 8.99 5.58 1.69
N GLU A 463 9.24 5.63 2.99
CA GLU A 463 8.42 6.43 3.89
C GLU A 463 8.74 7.91 3.74
N LYS A 464 7.71 8.74 3.54
CA LYS A 464 7.87 10.19 3.63
C LYS A 464 7.77 10.59 5.10
N ILE A 465 8.86 11.17 5.61
CA ILE A 465 8.99 11.62 7.01
C ILE A 465 8.93 13.15 7.16
N GLU A 466 9.14 13.88 6.07
CA GLU A 466 9.16 15.35 6.06
C GLU A 466 7.95 15.94 5.33
N TYR A 467 7.38 17.02 5.88
CA TYR A 467 6.33 17.80 5.23
C TYR A 467 6.88 18.72 4.15
N GLY A 468 6.11 18.86 3.08
CA GLY A 468 6.42 19.81 2.02
C GLY A 468 6.09 19.27 0.63
N PRO A 469 6.15 20.16 -0.37
CA PRO A 469 5.89 19.81 -1.75
C PRO A 469 6.86 18.73 -2.25
N VAL A 470 6.43 18.00 -3.26
CA VAL A 470 7.32 17.12 -4.01
C VAL A 470 8.32 18.00 -4.77
N ASN A 471 9.60 17.68 -4.64
CA ASN A 471 10.71 18.29 -5.35
C ASN A 471 11.74 17.18 -5.66
N GLU A 472 12.85 17.54 -6.31
CA GLU A 472 13.94 16.63 -6.66
C GLU A 472 14.58 15.84 -5.51
N LEU A 473 14.41 16.28 -4.26
CA LEU A 473 14.89 15.59 -3.06
C LEU A 473 13.80 14.77 -2.36
N SER A 474 12.52 15.01 -2.69
CA SER A 474 11.39 14.29 -2.11
C SER A 474 11.17 12.97 -2.84
N ARG A 475 11.20 11.85 -2.11
CA ARG A 475 10.94 10.50 -2.63
C ARG A 475 9.96 9.75 -1.74
N GLY A 476 9.28 8.76 -2.31
CA GLY A 476 8.33 7.93 -1.59
C GLY A 476 7.09 8.71 -1.14
N GLY A 477 6.41 8.18 -0.12
CA GLY A 477 5.17 8.77 0.40
C GLY A 477 3.89 8.03 0.00
N GLY A 478 4.01 6.85 -0.62
CA GLY A 478 2.88 6.03 -1.05
C GLY A 478 1.89 6.82 -1.92
N CYS A 479 0.63 6.85 -1.52
CA CYS A 479 -0.42 7.58 -2.25
C CYS A 479 -0.13 9.08 -2.37
N LEU A 480 0.51 9.68 -1.37
CA LEU A 480 0.77 11.13 -1.34
C LEU A 480 1.91 11.54 -2.27
N ALA A 481 2.73 10.61 -2.74
CA ALA A 481 3.79 10.91 -3.70
C ALA A 481 3.24 11.52 -5.01
N CYS A 482 2.02 11.14 -5.39
CA CYS A 482 1.37 11.63 -6.60
C CYS A 482 0.20 12.57 -6.32
N HIS A 483 -0.53 12.40 -5.20
CA HIS A 483 -1.78 13.11 -4.98
C HIS A 483 -1.66 14.38 -4.14
N LEU A 484 -0.54 14.59 -3.43
CA LEU A 484 -0.36 15.71 -2.49
C LEU A 484 0.10 16.98 -3.20
N ASN A 485 -0.76 17.99 -3.21
CA ASN A 485 -0.54 19.26 -3.88
C ASN A 485 -0.45 20.41 -2.87
N TYR A 486 0.65 21.16 -2.92
CA TYR A 486 0.82 22.37 -2.12
C TYR A 486 0.50 23.59 -2.98
N ASN A 487 -0.58 24.31 -2.62
CA ASN A 487 -0.82 25.65 -3.16
C ASN A 487 0.01 26.70 -2.39
N LYS A 488 -0.04 27.95 -2.87
CA LYS A 488 0.74 29.05 -2.29
C LYS A 488 0.46 29.24 -0.80
N GLU A 489 -0.81 29.22 -0.41
CA GLU A 489 -1.25 29.42 0.97
C GLU A 489 -0.78 28.28 1.89
N ALA A 490 -0.83 27.02 1.42
CA ALA A 490 -0.32 25.87 2.17
C ALA A 490 1.21 25.91 2.34
N ILE A 491 1.94 26.42 1.34
CA ILE A 491 3.40 26.64 1.45
C ILE A 491 3.69 27.72 2.48
N GLU A 492 3.01 28.87 2.41
CA GLU A 492 3.17 29.97 3.38
C GLU A 492 2.85 29.53 4.81
N GLU A 493 1.76 28.77 5.00
CA GLU A 493 1.40 28.18 6.29
C GLU A 493 2.50 27.23 6.79
N LEU A 494 2.98 26.31 5.95
CA LEU A 494 4.04 25.36 6.30
C LEU A 494 5.33 26.08 6.70
N GLU A 495 5.76 27.08 5.95
CA GLU A 495 6.94 27.88 6.30
C GLU A 495 6.74 28.60 7.62
N SER A 496 5.56 29.19 7.86
CA SER A 496 5.26 29.84 9.15
C SER A 496 5.38 28.89 10.36
N LEU A 497 4.97 27.63 10.19
CA LEU A 497 5.07 26.59 11.21
C LEU A 497 6.52 26.13 11.46
N LYS A 498 7.37 26.13 10.42
CA LYS A 498 8.81 25.82 10.56
C LYS A 498 9.55 26.88 11.37
N PHE A 499 9.26 28.16 11.15
CA PHE A 499 9.96 29.27 11.81
C PHE A 499 9.45 29.59 13.22
N LYS A 500 8.17 29.28 13.54
CA LYS A 500 7.55 29.60 14.84
C LYS A 500 7.35 28.38 15.73
N LYS A 501 8.41 27.61 15.99
CA LYS A 501 8.37 26.44 16.90
C LYS A 501 7.86 26.75 18.33
N SER A 502 7.84 28.02 18.77
CA SER A 502 7.45 28.41 20.14
C SER A 502 5.97 28.81 20.33
N GLU A 503 5.16 28.98 19.27
CA GLU A 503 3.73 29.35 19.38
C GLU A 503 2.82 28.14 19.10
N SER A 504 3.02 27.03 19.81
CA SER A 504 2.34 25.72 19.64
C SER A 504 0.82 25.71 19.94
N SER A 505 0.19 26.89 20.05
CA SER A 505 -1.24 27.07 20.33
C SER A 505 -2.06 27.48 19.10
N LYS A 506 -1.44 27.80 17.96
CA LYS A 506 -2.18 28.26 16.78
C LYS A 506 -2.70 27.09 15.95
N VAL A 507 -4.02 27.07 15.73
CA VAL A 507 -4.69 26.13 14.82
C VAL A 507 -4.28 26.43 13.38
N THR A 508 -3.84 25.41 12.65
CA THR A 508 -3.51 25.50 11.22
C THR A 508 -4.68 26.03 10.41
N LYS A 509 -4.44 26.94 9.47
CA LYS A 509 -5.52 27.53 8.65
C LYS A 509 -5.65 26.93 7.26
N PHE A 510 -4.54 26.49 6.68
CA PHE A 510 -4.49 25.94 5.32
C PHE A 510 -3.83 24.57 5.30
N HIS A 511 -4.45 23.65 4.57
CA HIS A 511 -4.01 22.29 4.37
C HIS A 511 -3.66 22.08 2.88
N PRO A 512 -2.62 21.28 2.56
CA PRO A 512 -2.36 20.89 1.16
C PRO A 512 -3.50 20.05 0.58
N ASP A 513 -3.75 20.16 -0.71
CA ASP A 513 -4.81 19.40 -1.37
C ASP A 513 -4.37 17.95 -1.64
N VAL A 514 -5.31 17.01 -1.57
CA VAL A 514 -5.16 15.64 -2.08
C VAL A 514 -6.12 15.46 -3.25
N SER A 515 -5.61 15.37 -4.48
CA SER A 515 -6.49 15.35 -5.67
C SER A 515 -5.89 14.66 -6.90
N LEU A 516 -6.64 14.67 -7.99
CA LEU A 516 -6.24 14.14 -9.30
C LEU A 516 -5.44 15.16 -10.15
N LYS A 517 -4.89 16.20 -9.51
CA LYS A 517 -3.96 17.14 -10.15
C LYS A 517 -2.53 16.64 -9.97
N ILE A 518 -2.09 15.72 -10.84
CA ILE A 518 -0.72 15.19 -10.81
C ILE A 518 0.09 15.86 -11.91
N THR A 519 0.97 16.78 -11.55
CA THR A 519 1.90 17.47 -12.46
C THR A 519 3.19 16.69 -12.68
N ASN A 520 3.99 17.09 -13.67
CA ASN A 520 5.33 16.50 -13.91
C ASN A 520 6.27 16.57 -12.69
N ASP A 521 6.09 17.54 -11.78
CA ASP A 521 6.90 17.65 -10.56
C ASP A 521 6.78 16.40 -9.67
N HIS A 522 5.60 15.79 -9.61
CA HIS A 522 5.36 14.56 -8.86
C HIS A 522 6.17 13.39 -9.42
N CYS A 523 6.26 13.31 -10.75
CA CYS A 523 7.10 12.34 -11.44
C CYS A 523 8.58 12.68 -11.26
N PHE A 524 8.94 13.96 -11.36
CA PHE A 524 10.29 14.47 -11.28
C PHE A 524 10.97 14.16 -9.94
N GLY A 525 10.25 14.23 -8.81
CA GLY A 525 10.83 13.90 -7.49
C GLY A 525 11.49 12.52 -7.43
N CYS A 526 10.91 11.53 -8.10
CA CYS A 526 11.47 10.16 -8.18
C CYS A 526 12.26 9.90 -9.48
N HIS A 527 11.84 10.48 -10.61
CA HIS A 527 12.39 10.23 -11.95
C HIS A 527 13.43 11.26 -12.41
N SER A 528 13.91 12.14 -11.52
CA SER A 528 15.08 13.00 -11.75
C SER A 528 16.43 12.25 -11.70
N ARG A 529 16.45 11.01 -11.17
CA ARG A 529 17.68 10.20 -11.02
C ARG A 529 17.66 8.92 -11.85
N SER A 530 16.83 7.93 -11.48
CA SER A 530 16.82 6.63 -12.16
C SER A 530 16.24 6.75 -13.57
N GLY A 531 17.09 6.58 -14.59
CA GLY A 531 16.76 6.75 -16.01
C GLY A 531 16.52 8.20 -16.46
N ARG A 532 16.54 9.18 -15.53
CA ARG A 532 16.31 10.61 -15.77
C ARG A 532 15.06 10.89 -16.64
N ILE A 533 13.99 10.11 -16.46
CA ILE A 533 12.84 10.08 -17.38
C ILE A 533 12.18 11.45 -17.51
N SER A 534 11.89 12.12 -16.39
CA SER A 534 11.26 13.45 -16.41
C SER A 534 12.15 14.49 -17.09
N LEU A 535 13.46 14.40 -16.88
CA LEU A 535 14.43 15.31 -17.49
C LEU A 535 14.59 15.06 -18.98
N ASN A 536 14.64 13.80 -19.43
CA ASN A 536 14.67 13.48 -20.85
C ASN A 536 13.40 13.97 -21.58
N TYR A 537 12.22 13.82 -20.95
CA TYR A 537 10.94 14.31 -21.49
C TYR A 537 10.96 15.83 -21.74
N GLU A 538 11.60 16.57 -20.82
CA GLU A 538 11.85 18.01 -20.93
C GLU A 538 13.06 18.37 -21.83
N GLY A 539 13.84 17.38 -22.29
CA GLY A 539 15.00 17.58 -23.17
C GLY A 539 16.34 17.80 -22.48
N TRP A 540 16.47 17.49 -21.19
CA TRP A 540 17.67 17.70 -20.38
C TRP A 540 18.47 16.40 -20.18
N HIS A 541 19.75 16.40 -20.55
CA HIS A 541 20.67 15.28 -20.39
C HIS A 541 21.72 15.56 -19.30
N GLU A 542 21.99 14.59 -18.43
CA GLU A 542 22.97 14.72 -17.34
C GLU A 542 24.40 14.79 -17.87
N THR A 543 25.22 15.67 -17.28
CA THR A 543 26.64 15.86 -17.63
C THR A 543 27.53 15.56 -16.43
N GLN A 544 28.85 15.47 -16.67
CA GLN A 544 29.86 15.36 -15.61
C GLN A 544 30.44 16.73 -15.22
N LEU A 545 29.83 17.83 -15.66
CA LEU A 545 30.27 19.18 -15.34
C LEU A 545 29.85 19.57 -13.92
N SER A 546 30.63 20.43 -13.28
CA SER A 546 30.30 21.07 -12.01
C SER A 546 29.41 22.32 -12.21
N PRO A 547 28.61 22.71 -11.20
CA PRO A 547 27.82 23.94 -11.23
C PRO A 547 28.63 25.20 -11.59
N GLU A 548 29.89 25.27 -11.13
CA GLU A 548 30.81 26.37 -11.37
C GLU A 548 31.19 26.47 -12.85
N GLU A 549 31.40 25.33 -13.53
CA GLU A 549 31.77 25.28 -14.95
C GLU A 549 30.66 25.78 -15.88
N VAL A 550 29.40 25.72 -15.44
CA VAL A 550 28.23 26.12 -16.24
C VAL A 550 27.56 27.40 -15.78
N LYS A 551 28.11 28.06 -14.75
CA LYS A 551 27.57 29.30 -14.23
C LYS A 551 27.41 30.34 -15.34
N ASN A 552 26.19 30.86 -15.51
CA ASN A 552 25.80 31.80 -16.56
C ASN A 552 25.92 31.31 -18.01
N LYS A 553 26.14 30.01 -18.26
CA LYS A 553 26.11 29.46 -19.62
C LYS A 553 24.67 29.11 -20.01
N PRO A 554 24.17 29.60 -21.16
CA PRO A 554 22.84 29.22 -21.64
C PRO A 554 22.81 27.73 -22.02
N GLY A 555 21.62 27.12 -21.93
CA GLY A 555 21.44 25.70 -22.29
C GLY A 555 21.86 24.70 -21.23
N TYR A 556 22.16 25.15 -20.00
CA TYR A 556 22.42 24.31 -18.84
C TYR A 556 21.40 24.53 -17.72
N ARG A 557 21.14 23.48 -16.94
CA ARG A 557 20.29 23.48 -15.74
C ARG A 557 21.04 22.78 -14.61
N THR A 558 21.05 23.40 -13.43
CA THR A 558 21.63 22.81 -12.22
C THR A 558 20.52 22.43 -11.25
N LEU A 559 20.58 21.23 -10.70
CA LEU A 559 19.65 20.74 -9.67
C LEU A 559 20.17 21.12 -8.26
N MET A 560 19.30 21.10 -7.25
CA MET A 560 19.62 21.31 -5.83
C MET A 560 20.64 20.31 -5.29
N ASP A 561 20.70 19.09 -5.85
CA ASP A 561 21.73 18.10 -5.51
C ASP A 561 23.09 18.34 -6.21
N GLY A 562 23.23 19.43 -6.96
CA GLY A 562 24.46 19.86 -7.62
C GLY A 562 24.69 19.24 -9.00
N ARG A 563 23.86 18.30 -9.46
CA ARG A 563 24.00 17.73 -10.81
C ARG A 563 23.70 18.76 -11.90
N VAL A 564 24.48 18.71 -12.97
CA VAL A 564 24.37 19.62 -14.11
C VAL A 564 23.84 18.90 -15.34
N PHE A 565 22.87 19.53 -15.99
CA PHE A 565 22.20 19.04 -17.19
C PHE A 565 22.39 19.99 -18.35
N GLN A 566 22.51 19.45 -19.56
CA GLN A 566 22.55 20.20 -20.82
C GLN A 566 21.29 19.92 -21.63
N PHE A 567 20.75 20.96 -22.26
CA PHE A 567 19.61 20.81 -23.17
C PHE A 567 20.05 20.13 -24.48
N VAL A 568 19.29 19.12 -24.91
CA VAL A 568 19.49 18.40 -26.19
C VAL A 568 18.29 18.66 -27.10
N GLU A 569 17.17 18.00 -26.81
CA GLU A 569 15.91 18.18 -27.52
C GLU A 569 14.77 17.55 -26.71
N ALA A 570 13.70 18.32 -26.48
CA ALA A 570 12.54 17.86 -25.72
C ALA A 570 11.60 16.96 -26.54
N ASP A 571 10.81 16.14 -25.83
CA ASP A 571 9.76 15.32 -26.43
C ASP A 571 8.67 16.21 -27.05
N VAL A 572 8.14 15.79 -28.21
CA VAL A 572 7.07 16.52 -28.90
C VAL A 572 5.81 16.60 -28.05
N HIS A 573 5.48 15.59 -27.24
CA HIS A 573 4.29 15.62 -26.39
C HIS A 573 4.45 16.64 -25.27
N HIS A 574 5.65 16.71 -24.66
CA HIS A 574 5.98 17.75 -23.70
C HIS A 574 5.86 19.15 -24.32
N GLN A 575 6.42 19.34 -25.52
CA GLN A 575 6.32 20.62 -26.25
C GLN A 575 4.87 21.03 -26.57
N ASN A 576 3.92 20.08 -26.63
CA ASN A 576 2.49 20.36 -26.84
C ASN A 576 1.72 20.48 -25.51
N GLY A 577 2.41 20.55 -24.37
CA GLY A 577 1.80 20.81 -23.06
C GLY A 577 1.20 19.58 -22.38
N MET A 578 1.59 18.37 -22.78
CA MET A 578 1.18 17.12 -22.11
C MET A 578 2.04 16.83 -20.88
N ASP A 579 1.38 16.51 -19.76
CA ASP A 579 2.01 15.96 -18.57
C ASP A 579 2.23 14.44 -18.71
N CYS A 580 3.10 13.85 -17.88
CA CYS A 580 3.35 12.41 -17.87
C CYS A 580 2.04 11.60 -17.73
N ILE A 581 1.10 12.10 -16.92
CA ILE A 581 -0.20 11.46 -16.73
C ILE A 581 -1.07 11.51 -17.98
N ASP A 582 -0.81 12.33 -18.99
CA ASP A 582 -1.62 12.32 -20.22
C ASP A 582 -1.41 11.06 -21.04
N CYS A 583 -0.21 10.48 -20.94
CA CYS A 583 0.16 9.20 -21.55
C CYS A 583 0.02 8.02 -20.58
N HIS A 584 0.03 8.27 -19.27
CA HIS A 584 -0.03 7.22 -18.24
C HIS A 584 -1.35 7.17 -17.47
N ASN A 585 -1.86 5.97 -17.22
CA ASN A 585 -3.10 5.77 -16.45
C ASN A 585 -2.87 5.13 -15.07
N SER A 586 -3.92 5.03 -14.27
CA SER A 586 -3.89 4.42 -12.94
C SER A 586 -3.53 2.93 -12.96
N TYR A 587 -3.95 2.18 -13.99
CA TYR A 587 -3.58 0.76 -14.16
C TYR A 587 -2.09 0.54 -14.42
N GLU A 588 -1.40 1.55 -14.95
CA GLU A 588 0.06 1.54 -15.10
C GLU A 588 0.75 2.05 -13.85
N LEU A 589 0.37 3.23 -13.34
CA LEU A 589 1.09 3.89 -12.25
C LEU A 589 0.81 3.25 -10.89
N MET A 590 -0.47 2.99 -10.59
CA MET A 590 -0.89 2.32 -9.35
C MET A 590 -0.90 0.80 -9.49
N GLY A 591 -0.68 0.26 -10.70
CA GLY A 591 -0.77 -1.16 -11.00
C GLY A 591 -2.20 -1.64 -11.28
N ASP A 592 -2.33 -2.85 -11.80
CA ASP A 592 -3.59 -3.52 -12.12
C ASP A 592 -3.87 -4.74 -11.23
N GLY A 593 -3.06 -4.90 -10.18
CA GLY A 593 -3.13 -6.03 -9.24
C GLY A 593 -2.18 -7.16 -9.58
N ASN A 594 -1.66 -7.23 -10.81
CA ASN A 594 -0.68 -8.24 -11.19
C ASN A 594 0.75 -7.85 -10.77
N LEU A 595 1.59 -8.86 -10.56
CA LEU A 595 3.02 -8.70 -10.42
C LEU A 595 3.69 -8.80 -11.78
N TYR A 596 4.68 -7.94 -12.01
CA TYR A 596 5.45 -7.87 -13.26
C TYR A 596 6.93 -7.99 -12.97
N ASN A 597 7.68 -8.61 -13.89
CA ASN A 597 9.13 -8.64 -13.80
C ASN A 597 9.71 -7.29 -14.20
N HIS A 598 9.24 -6.73 -15.32
CA HIS A 598 9.82 -5.54 -15.94
C HIS A 598 8.77 -4.52 -16.38
N LYS A 599 9.15 -3.23 -16.41
CA LYS A 599 8.24 -2.10 -16.62
C LYS A 599 7.41 -2.18 -17.89
N GLU A 600 7.99 -2.69 -18.97
CA GLU A 600 7.34 -2.84 -20.26
C GLU A 600 6.18 -3.85 -20.26
N GLU A 601 6.08 -4.71 -19.25
CA GLU A 601 4.98 -5.66 -19.08
C GLU A 601 3.75 -5.01 -18.41
N GLN A 602 3.96 -3.93 -17.66
CA GLN A 602 2.92 -3.20 -16.93
C GLN A 602 2.27 -2.09 -17.78
N ILE A 603 2.94 -1.63 -18.84
CA ILE A 603 2.45 -0.58 -19.75
C ILE A 603 1.19 -1.06 -20.51
N LYS A 604 0.17 -0.20 -20.56
CA LYS A 604 -1.14 -0.42 -21.18
C LYS A 604 -1.42 0.51 -22.36
N ILE A 605 -0.77 1.69 -22.41
CA ILE A 605 -0.95 2.69 -23.47
C ILE A 605 0.22 2.60 -24.46
N GLU A 606 -0.10 2.47 -25.74
CA GLU A 606 0.85 2.42 -26.85
C GLU A 606 0.64 3.58 -27.83
N CYS A 607 1.65 3.90 -28.63
CA CYS A 607 1.55 4.96 -29.66
C CYS A 607 0.34 4.75 -30.59
N ILE A 608 0.03 3.48 -30.89
CA ILE A 608 -1.07 3.09 -31.79
C ILE A 608 -2.46 3.19 -31.14
N ASP A 609 -2.57 3.53 -29.87
CA ASP A 609 -3.87 3.77 -29.25
C ASP A 609 -4.37 5.19 -29.58
N CYS A 610 -3.43 6.13 -29.73
CA CYS A 610 -3.70 7.52 -30.08
C CYS A 610 -3.41 7.83 -31.57
N HIS A 611 -2.35 7.26 -32.14
CA HIS A 611 -1.94 7.48 -33.53
C HIS A 611 -2.39 6.31 -34.42
N ARG A 612 -3.64 6.37 -34.88
CA ARG A 612 -4.29 5.28 -35.63
C ARG A 612 -4.56 5.59 -37.09
N VAL A 613 -4.57 4.53 -37.90
CA VAL A 613 -5.03 4.56 -39.29
C VAL A 613 -6.43 3.94 -39.43
N ASP A 614 -6.76 2.99 -38.58
CA ASP A 614 -8.07 2.37 -38.48
C ASP A 614 -9.03 3.22 -37.62
N LYS A 615 -10.35 3.06 -37.84
CA LYS A 615 -11.37 3.70 -37.00
C LYS A 615 -11.18 3.23 -35.54
N PRO A 616 -11.10 4.14 -34.56
CA PRO A 616 -10.84 3.75 -33.19
C PRO A 616 -12.06 3.03 -32.58
N LEU A 617 -11.76 2.11 -31.65
CA LEU A 617 -12.78 1.54 -30.79
C LEU A 617 -13.16 2.59 -29.74
N THR A 618 -14.45 2.67 -29.43
CA THR A 618 -14.96 3.64 -28.46
C THR A 618 -15.96 3.04 -27.49
N VAL A 619 -16.04 3.62 -26.30
CA VAL A 619 -17.03 3.32 -25.27
C VAL A 619 -17.69 4.62 -24.80
N SER A 620 -18.97 4.54 -24.43
CA SER A 620 -19.68 5.67 -23.82
C SER A 620 -19.41 5.78 -22.31
N LEU A 621 -19.76 6.90 -21.70
CA LEU A 621 -19.59 7.14 -20.25
C LEU A 621 -20.26 6.07 -19.38
N ASN A 622 -21.39 5.52 -19.83
CA ASN A 622 -22.15 4.51 -19.09
C ASN A 622 -21.58 3.09 -19.20
N GLU A 623 -20.71 2.86 -20.19
CA GLU A 623 -20.05 1.58 -20.43
C GLU A 623 -18.63 1.53 -19.84
N LEU A 624 -18.13 2.65 -19.31
CA LEU A 624 -16.86 2.69 -18.59
C LEU A 624 -16.92 1.81 -17.35
N ASP A 625 -15.77 1.22 -17.03
CA ASP A 625 -15.58 0.60 -15.73
C ASP A 625 -15.72 1.64 -14.60
N TYR A 626 -15.96 1.16 -13.37
CA TYR A 626 -16.23 2.01 -12.22
C TYR A 626 -15.14 3.08 -11.96
N GLU A 627 -13.87 2.72 -12.12
CA GLU A 627 -12.75 3.64 -11.86
C GLU A 627 -12.63 4.69 -12.95
N SER A 628 -12.61 4.26 -14.22
CA SER A 628 -12.57 5.17 -15.36
C SER A 628 -13.74 6.15 -15.35
N LYS A 629 -14.94 5.68 -15.01
CA LYS A 629 -16.13 6.51 -14.85
C LYS A 629 -15.95 7.53 -13.73
N LYS A 630 -15.52 7.09 -12.54
CA LYS A 630 -15.29 7.98 -11.40
C LYS A 630 -14.25 9.06 -11.73
N ILE A 631 -13.19 8.72 -12.45
CA ILE A 631 -12.19 9.70 -12.89
C ILE A 631 -12.78 10.68 -13.91
N ALA A 632 -13.56 10.21 -14.88
CA ALA A 632 -14.23 11.06 -15.86
C ALA A 632 -15.20 12.05 -15.17
N ASP A 633 -15.98 11.57 -14.19
CA ASP A 633 -16.92 12.38 -13.40
C ASP A 633 -16.18 13.45 -12.58
N LEU A 634 -15.08 13.07 -11.90
CA LEU A 634 -14.26 14.00 -11.12
C LEU A 634 -13.60 15.07 -12.00
N ARG A 635 -13.28 14.72 -13.25
CA ARG A 635 -12.76 15.65 -14.26
C ARG A 635 -13.87 16.40 -15.02
N LYS A 636 -15.14 16.14 -14.71
CA LYS A 636 -16.32 16.75 -15.33
C LYS A 636 -16.33 16.61 -16.86
N TYR A 637 -15.90 15.45 -17.35
CA TYR A 637 -16.02 15.14 -18.77
C TYR A 637 -17.49 14.92 -19.13
N ASP A 638 -17.90 15.41 -20.29
CA ASP A 638 -19.23 15.18 -20.84
C ASP A 638 -19.40 13.71 -21.31
N ASN A 639 -20.61 13.37 -21.76
CA ASN A 639 -20.92 12.05 -22.32
C ASN A 639 -20.37 11.89 -23.75
N ARG A 640 -19.03 11.97 -23.88
CA ARG A 640 -18.27 11.72 -25.11
C ARG A 640 -18.01 10.24 -25.33
N LYS A 641 -17.64 9.90 -26.58
CA LYS A 641 -17.17 8.56 -26.96
C LYS A 641 -15.67 8.46 -26.69
N PHE A 642 -15.29 7.84 -25.58
CA PHE A 642 -13.89 7.68 -25.17
C PHE A 642 -13.20 6.63 -26.04
N LEU A 643 -11.93 6.87 -26.40
CA LEU A 643 -11.15 5.89 -27.15
C LEU A 643 -10.75 4.72 -26.25
N VAL A 644 -10.67 3.52 -26.85
CA VAL A 644 -10.23 2.30 -26.17
C VAL A 644 -8.89 1.83 -26.75
N GLY A 645 -7.95 1.51 -25.86
CA GLY A 645 -6.66 0.96 -26.21
C GLY A 645 -6.81 -0.37 -26.98
N LYS A 646 -6.09 -0.49 -28.10
CA LYS A 646 -6.26 -1.59 -29.06
C LYS A 646 -5.85 -2.94 -28.49
N ASN A 647 -4.78 -2.98 -27.68
CA ASN A 647 -4.26 -4.20 -27.09
C ASN A 647 -4.73 -4.40 -25.64
N SER A 648 -4.86 -3.31 -24.87
CA SER A 648 -5.25 -3.37 -23.47
C SER A 648 -6.76 -3.54 -23.27
N GLY A 649 -7.57 -3.07 -24.22
CA GLY A 649 -9.03 -3.01 -24.06
C GLY A 649 -9.50 -2.00 -23.02
N LEU A 650 -8.58 -1.18 -22.48
CA LEU A 650 -8.88 -0.20 -21.44
C LEU A 650 -9.24 1.16 -22.05
N PRO A 651 -10.18 1.91 -21.45
CA PRO A 651 -10.47 3.28 -21.86
C PRO A 651 -9.26 4.20 -21.66
N VAL A 652 -8.96 5.01 -22.67
CA VAL A 652 -8.03 6.14 -22.55
C VAL A 652 -8.87 7.36 -22.20
N ILE A 653 -9.13 7.55 -20.91
CA ILE A 653 -10.13 8.50 -20.37
C ILE A 653 -9.99 9.96 -20.82
N ASN A 654 -8.82 10.37 -21.33
CA ASN A 654 -8.57 11.71 -21.83
C ASN A 654 -8.57 11.80 -23.36
N SER A 655 -8.91 10.71 -24.07
CA SER A 655 -9.01 10.67 -25.52
C SER A 655 -10.42 10.31 -25.96
N TYR A 656 -10.95 10.99 -26.98
CA TYR A 656 -12.34 10.83 -27.42
C TYR A 656 -12.53 11.16 -28.90
N LEU A 657 -13.69 10.77 -29.46
CA LEU A 657 -14.15 11.27 -30.75
C LEU A 657 -14.99 12.53 -30.55
N ASN A 658 -14.64 13.60 -31.25
CA ASN A 658 -15.47 14.80 -31.30
C ASN A 658 -16.73 14.58 -32.18
N GLU A 659 -17.59 15.60 -32.28
CA GLU A 659 -18.84 15.54 -33.06
C GLU A 659 -18.63 15.22 -34.56
N LYS A 660 -17.43 15.51 -35.09
CA LYS A 660 -17.04 15.23 -36.49
C LYS A 660 -16.39 13.85 -36.66
N GLU A 661 -16.47 12.97 -35.65
CA GLU A 661 -15.76 11.69 -35.58
C GLU A 661 -14.23 11.80 -35.71
N ILE A 662 -13.65 12.94 -35.33
CA ILE A 662 -12.19 13.14 -35.32
C ILE A 662 -11.66 12.83 -33.91
N PRO A 663 -10.62 11.99 -33.79
CA PRO A 663 -10.02 11.68 -32.50
C PRO A 663 -9.22 12.85 -31.93
N GLU A 664 -9.47 13.18 -30.68
CA GLU A 664 -8.83 14.27 -29.92
C GLU A 664 -8.44 13.77 -28.53
N LEU A 665 -7.44 14.42 -27.95
CA LEU A 665 -7.02 14.24 -26.55
C LEU A 665 -7.17 15.55 -25.81
N VAL A 666 -7.72 15.52 -24.61
CA VAL A 666 -7.73 16.66 -23.69
C VAL A 666 -6.66 16.45 -22.62
N THR A 667 -5.76 17.40 -22.41
CA THR A 667 -4.76 17.27 -21.34
C THR A 667 -5.45 17.30 -19.97
N LYS A 668 -5.05 16.39 -19.08
CA LYS A 668 -5.75 16.10 -17.81
C LYS A 668 -5.71 17.28 -16.85
N ASN A 669 -4.60 18.02 -16.79
CA ASN A 669 -4.46 19.16 -15.87
C ASN A 669 -4.75 20.52 -16.54
N SER A 670 -4.27 20.74 -17.76
CA SER A 670 -4.38 22.04 -18.44
C SER A 670 -5.64 22.18 -19.30
N GLY A 671 -6.32 21.08 -19.64
CA GLY A 671 -7.56 21.10 -20.44
C GLY A 671 -7.36 21.46 -21.92
N PHE A 672 -6.12 21.47 -22.41
CA PHE A 672 -5.82 21.73 -23.81
C PHE A 672 -6.30 20.56 -24.68
N VAL A 673 -7.00 20.88 -25.76
CA VAL A 673 -7.46 19.89 -26.74
C VAL A 673 -6.42 19.77 -27.84
N LEU A 674 -5.92 18.55 -28.04
CA LEU A 674 -4.88 18.20 -29.00
C LEU A 674 -5.44 17.21 -30.04
N PRO A 675 -5.26 17.47 -31.34
CA PRO A 675 -5.72 16.55 -32.38
C PRO A 675 -4.84 15.29 -32.42
N LEU A 676 -5.47 14.11 -32.41
CA LEU A 676 -4.77 12.85 -32.54
C LEU A 676 -4.55 12.51 -34.02
N LYS A 677 -3.37 12.86 -34.51
CA LYS A 677 -3.02 12.71 -35.93
C LYS A 677 -2.74 11.25 -36.27
N SER A 678 -3.33 10.78 -37.36
CA SER A 678 -3.00 9.48 -37.95
C SER A 678 -1.54 9.44 -38.43
N PRO A 679 -0.86 8.28 -38.32
CA PRO A 679 0.43 8.07 -38.95
C PRO A 679 0.39 8.37 -40.44
N ARG A 680 1.47 8.92 -40.98
CA ARG A 680 1.59 9.12 -42.43
C ARG A 680 1.61 7.77 -43.14
N PHE A 681 1.23 7.76 -44.42
CA PHE A 681 1.18 6.56 -45.25
C PHE A 681 2.48 5.74 -45.21
N VAL A 682 3.64 6.39 -45.29
CA VAL A 682 4.97 5.74 -45.19
C VAL A 682 5.21 4.99 -43.88
N CYS A 683 4.49 5.32 -42.80
CA CYS A 683 4.61 4.65 -41.50
C CYS A 683 3.86 3.31 -41.46
N VAL A 684 2.89 3.11 -42.36
CA VAL A 684 1.99 1.94 -42.37
C VAL A 684 2.02 1.16 -43.68
N GLU A 685 2.58 1.73 -44.74
CA GLU A 685 2.74 1.09 -46.05
C GLU A 685 4.02 0.24 -46.11
N GLY A 686 3.91 -0.90 -46.79
CA GLY A 686 5.05 -1.74 -47.16
C GLY A 686 5.32 -2.90 -46.19
N LYS A 687 6.23 -3.78 -46.59
CA LYS A 687 6.60 -4.97 -45.81
C LYS A 687 7.97 -4.85 -45.15
N ALA A 688 8.78 -3.87 -45.56
CA ALA A 688 10.20 -3.79 -45.17
C ALA A 688 10.41 -3.51 -43.68
N HIS A 689 9.64 -2.59 -43.09
CA HIS A 689 9.80 -2.15 -41.70
C HIS A 689 8.69 -2.64 -40.76
N LYS A 690 7.96 -3.70 -41.12
CA LYS A 690 6.83 -4.21 -40.32
C LYS A 690 7.20 -4.62 -38.88
N ARG A 691 8.47 -4.96 -38.63
CA ARG A 691 8.99 -5.31 -37.29
C ARG A 691 9.40 -4.08 -36.47
N LEU A 692 9.48 -2.89 -37.06
CA LEU A 692 10.02 -1.69 -36.40
C LEU A 692 8.99 -1.07 -35.45
N SER A 693 9.40 -0.72 -34.24
CA SER A 693 8.55 0.02 -33.30
C SER A 693 8.48 1.52 -33.68
N CYS A 694 7.37 2.19 -33.35
CA CYS A 694 7.26 3.65 -33.51
C CYS A 694 8.34 4.38 -32.69
N ASN A 695 8.64 3.86 -31.49
CA ASN A 695 9.74 4.31 -30.63
C ASN A 695 11.08 4.32 -31.38
N THR A 696 11.40 3.25 -32.12
CA THR A 696 12.65 3.19 -32.90
C THR A 696 12.76 4.26 -33.97
N CYS A 697 11.66 4.57 -34.66
CA CYS A 697 11.67 5.62 -35.66
C CYS A 697 11.81 7.01 -35.04
N HIS A 698 11.12 7.27 -33.93
CA HIS A 698 10.86 8.63 -33.47
C HIS A 698 11.68 9.09 -32.27
N THR A 699 12.44 8.21 -31.60
CA THR A 699 13.41 8.62 -30.57
C THR A 699 14.57 9.39 -31.20
N SER A 700 14.74 10.66 -30.82
CA SER A 700 15.85 11.50 -31.30
C SER A 700 17.17 11.16 -30.64
N TRP A 701 17.18 11.00 -29.31
CA TRP A 701 18.37 10.65 -28.53
C TRP A 701 18.02 9.82 -27.30
N ALA A 702 18.99 9.09 -26.75
CA ALA A 702 18.85 8.34 -25.51
C ALA A 702 20.06 8.62 -24.61
N PRO A 703 19.89 8.72 -23.28
CA PRO A 703 21.02 8.83 -22.36
C PRO A 703 21.83 7.53 -22.36
N GLN A 704 23.15 7.63 -22.48
CA GLN A 704 24.06 6.49 -22.51
C GLN A 704 25.19 6.73 -21.51
N CYS A 705 25.48 5.70 -20.70
CA CYS A 705 26.65 5.67 -19.84
C CYS A 705 27.52 4.49 -20.28
N ILE A 706 28.76 4.79 -20.68
CA ILE A 706 29.68 3.78 -21.20
C ILE A 706 30.80 3.52 -20.18
N GLY A 707 30.81 2.29 -19.65
CA GLY A 707 31.77 1.83 -18.65
C GLY A 707 31.46 2.37 -17.25
N CYS A 708 31.15 1.47 -16.32
CA CYS A 708 31.15 1.74 -14.89
C CYS A 708 32.14 0.81 -14.20
N HIS A 709 32.77 1.31 -13.14
CA HIS A 709 33.49 0.49 -12.20
C HIS A 709 32.87 0.65 -10.82
N THR A 710 32.63 -0.47 -10.15
CA THR A 710 32.07 -0.48 -8.81
C THR A 710 32.92 -1.34 -7.90
N ASP A 711 33.35 -0.74 -6.79
CA ASP A 711 34.16 -1.37 -5.76
C ASP A 711 33.50 -1.24 -4.39
N TYR A 712 33.93 -2.08 -3.45
CA TYR A 712 33.45 -2.03 -2.07
C TYR A 712 34.55 -1.60 -1.11
N ASN A 713 34.24 -0.62 -0.26
CA ASN A 713 35.07 -0.18 0.84
C ASN A 713 34.42 -0.51 2.18
N PRO A 714 34.92 -1.53 2.94
CA PRO A 714 34.35 -1.93 4.22
C PRO A 714 34.59 -0.92 5.35
N ASN A 715 35.47 0.06 5.15
CA ASN A 715 35.84 1.04 6.18
C ASN A 715 35.16 2.39 6.01
N SER A 716 34.55 2.64 4.86
CA SER A 716 33.79 3.88 4.62
C SER A 716 32.45 3.84 5.37
N LEU A 717 31.91 5.03 5.64
CA LEU A 717 30.54 5.20 6.11
C LEU A 717 29.64 5.43 4.90
N SER A 718 28.51 4.73 4.84
CA SER A 718 27.49 4.92 3.81
C SER A 718 26.12 5.05 4.43
N TYR A 719 25.13 5.40 3.61
CA TYR A 719 23.74 5.48 4.04
C TYR A 719 22.96 4.30 3.43
N ASP A 720 22.26 3.54 4.28
CA ASP A 720 21.30 2.53 3.82
C ASP A 720 19.98 3.24 3.48
N LEU A 721 19.73 3.40 2.18
CA LEU A 721 18.58 4.09 1.62
C LEU A 721 17.25 3.36 1.82
N LEU A 722 17.26 2.09 2.26
CA LEU A 722 16.03 1.35 2.59
C LEU A 722 15.69 1.48 4.08
N SER A 723 16.69 1.43 4.96
CA SER A 723 16.48 1.56 6.41
C SER A 723 16.62 3.00 6.93
N ASN A 724 17.04 3.93 6.07
CA ASN A 724 17.30 5.34 6.36
C ASN A 724 18.27 5.54 7.55
N LYS A 725 19.40 4.82 7.52
CA LYS A 725 20.42 4.82 8.58
C LYS A 725 21.82 4.86 8.02
N GLU A 726 22.72 5.53 8.74
CA GLU A 726 24.15 5.40 8.49
C GLU A 726 24.63 4.00 8.88
N ILE A 727 25.43 3.40 8.00
CA ILE A 727 26.03 2.08 8.17
C ILE A 727 27.51 2.12 7.77
N LYS A 728 28.26 1.11 8.20
CA LYS A 728 29.65 0.93 7.79
C LYS A 728 29.71 0.00 6.57
N GLY A 729 30.54 0.34 5.60
CA GLY A 729 30.68 -0.35 4.32
C GLY A 729 29.96 0.38 3.20
N GLU A 730 30.67 0.69 2.11
CA GLU A 730 30.16 1.49 0.99
C GLU A 730 30.48 0.82 -0.34
N TRP A 731 29.50 0.79 -1.23
CA TRP A 731 29.72 0.55 -2.65
C TRP A 731 29.98 1.87 -3.38
N ASN A 732 31.18 2.03 -3.94
CA ASN A 732 31.58 3.20 -4.70
C ASN A 732 31.29 2.96 -6.18
N GLU A 733 30.62 3.91 -6.84
CA GLU A 733 30.40 3.87 -8.30
C GLU A 733 31.25 4.92 -8.99
N HIS A 734 32.09 4.47 -9.92
CA HIS A 734 32.88 5.31 -10.81
C HIS A 734 32.25 5.25 -12.20
N ALA A 735 31.62 6.33 -12.60
CA ALA A 735 30.92 6.41 -13.88
C ALA A 735 31.88 6.84 -14.99
N GLY A 736 31.77 6.19 -16.15
CA GLY A 736 32.43 6.60 -17.38
C GLY A 736 31.70 7.77 -18.05
N LYS A 737 31.83 7.88 -19.37
CA LYS A 737 31.28 9.04 -20.10
C LYS A 737 29.75 9.00 -20.18
N PHE A 738 29.13 10.17 -20.04
CA PHE A 738 27.70 10.38 -20.31
C PHE A 738 27.50 10.96 -21.71
N LEU A 739 26.62 10.36 -22.50
CA LEU A 739 26.42 10.67 -23.92
C LEU A 739 24.91 10.72 -24.26
N ALA A 740 24.52 11.66 -25.12
CA ALA A 740 23.15 11.82 -25.60
C ALA A 740 23.09 11.70 -27.12
N GLU A 741 22.79 10.50 -27.61
CA GLU A 741 22.80 10.20 -29.04
C GLU A 741 21.69 9.21 -29.40
N PRO A 742 21.34 9.08 -30.68
CA PRO A 742 20.39 8.06 -31.12
C PRO A 742 20.81 6.65 -30.57
N PRO A 743 19.90 5.90 -29.91
CA PRO A 743 20.18 4.57 -29.32
C PRO A 743 20.60 3.48 -30.33
N ALA A 744 21.21 2.41 -29.80
CA ALA A 744 21.42 1.17 -30.52
C ALA A 744 20.10 0.46 -30.83
N LEU A 745 20.08 -0.41 -31.84
CA LEU A 745 18.91 -1.19 -32.23
C LEU A 745 19.14 -2.68 -32.00
N GLY A 746 18.07 -3.39 -31.68
CA GLY A 746 18.11 -4.84 -31.47
C GLY A 746 16.73 -5.45 -31.52
N ILE A 747 16.64 -6.73 -31.18
CA ILE A 747 15.39 -7.49 -31.17
C ILE A 747 14.87 -7.61 -29.74
N ARG A 748 13.59 -7.30 -29.56
CA ARG A 748 12.82 -7.59 -28.36
C ARG A 748 11.65 -8.51 -28.70
N ILE A 749 11.41 -9.52 -27.87
CA ILE A 749 10.28 -10.44 -27.99
C ILE A 749 9.12 -9.87 -27.18
N LYS A 750 8.04 -9.49 -27.85
CA LYS A 750 6.79 -9.09 -27.22
C LYS A 750 5.98 -10.35 -26.90
N HIS A 751 5.71 -10.57 -25.62
CA HIS A 751 4.76 -11.58 -25.15
C HIS A 751 3.39 -10.91 -25.01
N LEU A 752 2.41 -11.38 -25.78
CA LEU A 752 1.02 -10.93 -25.68
C LEU A 752 0.20 -12.12 -25.15
N PRO A 753 -0.61 -11.95 -24.08
CA PRO A 753 -1.46 -13.01 -23.57
C PRO A 753 -2.33 -13.61 -24.69
N GLY A 754 -2.27 -14.93 -24.86
CA GLY A 754 -3.06 -15.64 -25.88
C GLY A 754 -2.59 -15.47 -27.33
N LYS A 755 -1.43 -14.85 -27.61
CA LYS A 755 -0.86 -14.71 -28.96
C LYS A 755 0.55 -15.29 -29.07
N ASN A 756 0.94 -15.64 -30.29
CA ASN A 756 2.31 -16.08 -30.59
C ASN A 756 3.33 -14.98 -30.29
N LYS A 757 4.51 -15.40 -29.81
CA LYS A 757 5.67 -14.52 -29.59
C LYS A 757 5.98 -13.73 -30.87
N THR A 758 6.07 -12.41 -30.74
CA THR A 758 6.37 -11.53 -31.88
C THR A 758 7.69 -10.81 -31.64
N GLU A 759 8.61 -10.91 -32.58
CA GLU A 759 9.87 -10.16 -32.55
C GLU A 759 9.66 -8.76 -33.14
N ILE A 760 10.07 -7.74 -32.38
CA ILE A 760 10.10 -6.34 -32.82
C ILE A 760 11.53 -5.81 -32.77
N ILE A 761 11.86 -4.93 -33.70
CA ILE A 761 13.08 -4.12 -33.67
C ILE A 761 12.78 -2.90 -32.80
N ASP A 762 13.55 -2.75 -31.73
CA ASP A 762 13.34 -1.71 -30.72
C ASP A 762 14.66 -1.01 -30.36
N ASN A 763 14.56 0.08 -29.57
CA ASN A 763 15.71 0.83 -29.08
C ASN A 763 16.35 0.16 -27.86
N PHE A 764 17.68 0.22 -27.80
CA PHE A 764 18.51 -0.28 -26.72
C PHE A 764 19.57 0.74 -26.33
N MET A 765 19.89 0.78 -25.04
CA MET A 765 20.99 1.56 -24.49
C MET A 765 21.90 0.66 -23.66
N PRO A 766 23.16 1.06 -23.43
CA PRO A 766 24.00 0.46 -22.40
C PRO A 766 23.23 0.42 -21.08
N GLY A 767 22.91 -0.78 -20.61
CA GLY A 767 22.18 -1.00 -19.35
C GLY A 767 23.16 -1.13 -18.19
N MET A 768 24.08 -2.11 -18.31
CA MET A 768 25.18 -2.33 -17.38
C MET A 768 26.40 -2.81 -18.17
N ILE A 769 27.30 -1.89 -18.51
CA ILE A 769 28.66 -2.20 -18.95
C ILE A 769 29.55 -1.93 -17.75
N ILE A 770 29.69 -2.94 -16.89
CA ILE A 770 30.20 -2.75 -15.53
C ILE A 770 31.26 -3.78 -15.18
N SER A 771 32.30 -3.30 -14.51
CA SER A 771 33.26 -4.14 -13.79
C SER A 771 33.01 -4.00 -12.29
N LEU A 772 32.91 -5.13 -11.59
CA LEU A 772 32.54 -5.23 -10.19
C LEU A 772 33.67 -5.88 -9.40
N ASP A 773 34.27 -5.12 -8.50
CA ASP A 773 35.27 -5.61 -7.56
C ASP A 773 34.63 -5.94 -6.20
N LYS A 774 34.60 -7.23 -5.87
CA LYS A 774 34.09 -7.76 -4.60
C LYS A 774 35.19 -8.01 -3.57
N ASN A 775 36.45 -7.69 -3.85
CA ASN A 775 37.62 -8.09 -3.07
C ASN A 775 37.51 -7.84 -1.57
N ASN A 776 36.81 -6.77 -1.18
CA ASN A 776 36.66 -6.39 0.22
C ASN A 776 35.28 -6.68 0.81
N PHE A 777 34.40 -7.40 0.09
CA PHE A 777 33.04 -7.72 0.53
C PHE A 777 32.94 -9.17 1.02
N GLY A 778 32.89 -9.37 2.34
CA GLY A 778 32.69 -10.68 2.98
C GLY A 778 33.93 -11.59 3.02
N ALA A 779 33.81 -12.77 3.62
CA ALA A 779 34.90 -13.73 3.81
C ALA A 779 34.84 -14.85 2.75
N GLY A 780 35.41 -14.64 1.56
CA GLY A 780 35.51 -15.65 0.51
C GLY A 780 36.44 -15.21 -0.62
N LYS A 781 37.01 -16.14 -1.39
CA LYS A 781 37.89 -15.82 -2.53
C LYS A 781 37.13 -15.03 -3.59
N THR A 782 37.63 -13.84 -3.89
CA THR A 782 36.98 -12.81 -4.70
C THR A 782 37.42 -12.82 -6.16
N LYS A 783 36.48 -12.46 -7.04
CA LYS A 783 36.62 -12.47 -8.49
C LYS A 783 36.14 -11.11 -9.02
N LEU A 784 36.94 -10.45 -9.85
CA LEU A 784 36.50 -9.32 -10.66
C LEU A 784 35.44 -9.84 -11.65
N ILE A 785 34.22 -9.32 -11.57
CA ILE A 785 33.13 -9.68 -12.48
C ILE A 785 33.01 -8.60 -13.54
N PHE A 786 32.87 -8.99 -14.81
CA PHE A 786 32.52 -8.07 -15.88
C PHE A 786 31.20 -8.49 -16.52
N LYS A 787 30.28 -7.54 -16.67
CA LYS A 787 29.00 -7.74 -17.36
C LYS A 787 28.86 -6.65 -18.42
N ARG A 788 28.41 -7.06 -19.61
CA ARG A 788 28.04 -6.17 -20.71
C ARG A 788 26.60 -6.46 -21.10
N LEU A 789 25.69 -5.65 -20.59
CA LEU A 789 24.26 -5.81 -20.77
C LEU A 789 23.66 -4.55 -21.37
N TYR A 790 22.88 -4.71 -22.43
CA TYR A 790 22.05 -3.65 -22.99
C TYR A 790 20.60 -3.79 -22.53
N ALA A 791 19.93 -2.67 -22.33
CA ALA A 791 18.54 -2.64 -21.88
C ALA A 791 17.62 -2.09 -22.96
N PRO A 792 16.44 -2.70 -23.20
CA PRO A 792 15.39 -2.05 -23.98
C PRO A 792 15.07 -0.67 -23.41
N SER A 793 14.89 0.31 -24.27
CA SER A 793 14.69 1.69 -23.85
C SER A 793 13.50 2.38 -24.53
N PHE A 794 12.76 3.11 -23.70
CA PHE A 794 11.85 4.16 -24.11
C PHE A 794 12.34 5.46 -23.47
N SER A 795 13.03 6.29 -24.25
CA SER A 795 13.84 7.40 -23.70
C SER A 795 13.04 8.68 -23.42
N HIS A 796 11.77 8.74 -23.84
CA HIS A 796 10.91 9.93 -23.72
C HIS A 796 11.49 11.16 -24.42
N THR A 797 11.98 10.95 -25.64
CA THR A 797 12.59 11.97 -26.51
C THR A 797 12.01 11.84 -27.92
N ILE A 798 10.70 11.58 -27.98
CA ILE A 798 9.97 11.34 -29.22
C ILE A 798 9.83 12.65 -29.98
N VAL A 799 10.16 12.64 -31.27
CA VAL A 799 10.05 13.81 -32.15
C VAL A 799 9.24 13.51 -33.40
N LYS A 800 8.73 14.56 -34.06
CA LYS A 800 7.88 14.44 -35.27
C LYS A 800 8.61 13.77 -36.43
N ARG A 801 9.92 14.00 -36.56
CA ARG A 801 10.75 13.42 -37.62
C ARG A 801 11.14 11.98 -37.27
N SER A 802 11.27 11.13 -38.28
CA SER A 802 11.87 9.81 -38.09
C SER A 802 13.39 9.90 -38.21
N ARG A 803 14.09 8.88 -37.69
CA ARG A 803 15.49 8.61 -38.03
C ARG A 803 15.69 8.52 -39.54
N SER A 804 16.84 8.99 -40.01
CA SER A 804 17.26 8.79 -41.39
C SER A 804 17.60 7.32 -41.67
N CYS A 805 17.55 6.91 -42.93
CA CYS A 805 17.94 5.56 -43.33
C CYS A 805 19.39 5.27 -42.93
N GLU A 806 20.29 6.23 -43.14
CA GLU A 806 21.71 6.12 -42.83
C GLU A 806 21.96 5.95 -41.33
N SER A 807 21.14 6.60 -40.48
CA SER A 807 21.22 6.47 -39.02
C SER A 807 20.93 5.06 -38.51
N CYS A 808 20.28 4.21 -39.31
CA CYS A 808 19.97 2.82 -38.94
C CYS A 808 20.81 1.82 -39.74
N HIS A 809 21.04 2.08 -41.03
CA HIS A 809 21.66 1.14 -41.96
C HIS A 809 23.18 1.31 -42.10
N ASN A 810 23.70 2.52 -41.86
CA ASN A 810 25.12 2.87 -42.03
C ASN A 810 25.80 3.35 -40.74
N ASN A 811 25.08 3.33 -39.61
CA ASN A 811 25.61 3.74 -38.32
C ASN A 811 26.04 2.51 -37.50
N PRO A 812 27.33 2.36 -37.15
CA PRO A 812 27.81 1.20 -36.39
C PRO A 812 27.23 1.13 -34.97
N LEU A 813 26.96 2.28 -34.32
CA LEU A 813 26.32 2.31 -33.01
C LEU A 813 24.89 1.77 -33.08
N ALA A 814 24.13 2.12 -34.12
CA ALA A 814 22.78 1.61 -34.32
C ALA A 814 22.75 0.08 -34.52
N LEU A 815 23.78 -0.49 -35.13
CA LEU A 815 23.94 -1.94 -35.32
C LEU A 815 24.51 -2.67 -34.09
N GLY A 816 24.92 -1.92 -33.06
CA GLY A 816 25.50 -2.45 -31.83
C GLY A 816 27.01 -2.69 -31.90
N TYR A 817 27.73 -2.22 -32.91
CA TYR A 817 29.18 -2.38 -33.04
C TYR A 817 30.00 -1.41 -32.17
N GLY A 818 29.34 -0.46 -31.52
CA GLY A 818 29.98 0.67 -30.85
C GLY A 818 30.25 1.83 -31.80
N ARG A 819 30.76 2.93 -31.26
CA ARG A 819 31.13 4.11 -32.05
C ARG A 819 32.37 3.83 -32.88
N GLY A 820 32.45 4.47 -34.04
CA GLY A 820 33.56 4.29 -34.97
C GLY A 820 33.20 4.62 -36.41
N LYS A 821 34.11 4.31 -37.32
CA LYS A 821 33.93 4.53 -38.76
C LYS A 821 33.54 3.22 -39.44
N LEU A 822 32.36 3.21 -40.06
CA LEU A 822 31.89 2.11 -40.89
C LEU A 822 32.00 2.52 -42.36
N ILE A 823 32.90 1.88 -43.11
CA ILE A 823 33.30 2.28 -44.46
C ILE A 823 32.90 1.18 -45.45
N TYR A 824 32.26 1.59 -46.55
CA TYR A 824 31.96 0.71 -47.68
C TYR A 824 32.94 0.96 -48.83
N GLU A 825 33.80 -0.02 -49.11
CA GLU A 825 34.84 0.08 -50.14
C GLU A 825 34.57 -0.86 -51.30
N LYS A 826 35.00 -0.46 -52.51
CA LYS A 826 34.90 -1.29 -53.71
C LYS A 826 36.03 -2.32 -53.74
N GLU A 827 35.67 -3.59 -53.93
CA GLU A 827 36.59 -4.70 -54.15
C GLU A 827 36.21 -5.44 -55.44
N GLY A 828 36.80 -5.01 -56.56
CA GLY A 828 36.46 -5.52 -57.89
C GLY A 828 35.03 -5.17 -58.33
N LYS A 829 34.19 -6.20 -58.55
CA LYS A 829 32.76 -6.06 -58.91
C LYS A 829 31.81 -6.02 -57.69
N PHE A 830 32.36 -6.15 -56.48
CA PHE A 830 31.59 -6.17 -55.24
C PHE A 830 32.05 -5.02 -54.35
N GLY A 831 31.33 -4.77 -53.26
CA GLY A 831 31.84 -3.94 -52.17
C GLY A 831 32.02 -4.73 -50.88
N LYS A 832 32.77 -4.16 -49.96
CA LYS A 832 33.10 -4.75 -48.66
C LYS A 832 32.98 -3.71 -47.57
N TRP A 833 32.35 -4.11 -46.48
CA TRP A 833 32.27 -3.30 -45.27
C TRP A 833 33.51 -3.49 -44.40
N LYS A 834 34.04 -2.38 -43.90
CA LYS A 834 35.11 -2.34 -42.88
C LYS A 834 34.66 -1.48 -41.71
N PHE A 835 34.91 -1.94 -40.49
CA PHE A 835 34.62 -1.20 -39.28
C PHE A 835 35.91 -0.90 -38.52
N TYR A 836 36.07 0.36 -38.14
CA TYR A 836 37.18 0.85 -37.32
C TYR A 836 36.58 1.46 -36.04
N PRO A 837 36.69 0.78 -34.88
CA PRO A 837 36.11 1.27 -33.64
C PRO A 837 36.82 2.55 -33.16
N GLU A 838 36.06 3.44 -32.53
CA GLU A 838 36.58 4.65 -31.89
C GLU A 838 37.20 4.32 -30.52
N TYR A 839 36.57 3.40 -29.80
CA TYR A 839 37.02 2.94 -28.48
C TYR A 839 37.92 1.71 -28.60
N PRO A 840 38.89 1.54 -27.67
CA PRO A 840 39.73 0.36 -27.64
C PRO A 840 38.92 -0.91 -27.38
N LEU A 841 39.49 -2.04 -27.75
CA LEU A 841 38.90 -3.35 -27.44
C LEU A 841 39.09 -3.65 -25.94
N SER A 842 37.98 -3.92 -25.26
CA SER A 842 37.95 -4.33 -23.86
C SER A 842 38.77 -5.61 -23.66
N LYS A 843 39.60 -5.61 -22.62
CA LYS A 843 40.37 -6.80 -22.21
C LYS A 843 39.50 -7.96 -21.71
N TYR A 844 38.22 -7.70 -21.40
CA TYR A 844 37.31 -8.70 -20.82
C TYR A 844 36.65 -9.59 -21.88
N ASP A 845 36.37 -9.03 -23.05
CA ASP A 845 35.56 -9.69 -24.07
C ASP A 845 35.97 -9.38 -25.52
N GLY A 846 37.00 -8.54 -25.73
CA GLY A 846 37.54 -8.23 -27.05
C GLY A 846 36.62 -7.38 -27.93
N LEU A 847 35.55 -6.81 -27.37
CA LEU A 847 34.66 -5.87 -28.05
C LEU A 847 35.06 -4.43 -27.73
N PRO A 848 34.77 -3.45 -28.62
CA PRO A 848 34.89 -2.03 -28.25
C PRO A 848 34.13 -1.73 -26.95
N ASP A 849 34.66 -0.83 -26.11
CA ASP A 849 34.11 -0.58 -24.78
C ASP A 849 32.62 -0.20 -24.79
N ASP A 850 32.14 0.45 -25.86
CA ASP A 850 30.75 0.85 -26.03
C ASP A 850 29.95 -0.05 -26.99
N ALA A 851 30.49 -1.20 -27.43
CA ALA A 851 29.77 -2.12 -28.31
C ALA A 851 28.79 -3.02 -27.54
N TRP A 852 27.76 -3.51 -28.23
CA TRP A 852 26.88 -4.59 -27.80
C TRP A 852 27.25 -5.93 -28.44
N THR A 853 27.62 -5.91 -29.72
CA THR A 853 28.04 -7.08 -30.51
C THR A 853 29.24 -6.73 -31.40
N GLY A 854 30.00 -7.73 -31.82
CA GLY A 854 31.12 -7.55 -32.75
C GLY A 854 30.64 -7.29 -34.18
N PHE A 855 31.49 -6.62 -34.96
CA PHE A 855 31.23 -6.39 -36.39
C PHE A 855 31.12 -7.71 -37.15
N LEU A 856 29.92 -8.00 -37.70
CA LEU A 856 29.58 -9.26 -38.38
C LEU A 856 29.86 -10.50 -37.53
N GLN A 857 29.67 -10.38 -36.22
CA GLN A 857 29.77 -11.49 -35.27
C GLN A 857 28.40 -11.77 -34.63
N GLU A 858 28.22 -13.02 -34.20
CA GLU A 858 27.02 -13.42 -33.48
C GLU A 858 27.06 -12.86 -32.06
N GLY A 859 25.96 -12.28 -31.62
CA GLY A 859 25.87 -11.71 -30.28
C GLY A 859 25.92 -12.77 -29.20
N LYS A 860 26.48 -12.43 -28.04
CA LYS A 860 26.51 -13.33 -26.89
C LYS A 860 25.10 -13.48 -26.29
N THR A 861 24.70 -14.72 -25.97
CA THR A 861 23.49 -14.99 -25.19
C THR A 861 23.58 -14.34 -23.81
N GLY A 862 22.48 -13.77 -23.31
CA GLY A 862 22.47 -13.08 -22.01
C GLY A 862 23.23 -11.74 -22.00
N SER A 863 23.44 -11.12 -23.16
CA SER A 863 24.00 -9.76 -23.32
C SER A 863 22.95 -8.65 -23.13
N SER A 864 21.78 -8.97 -22.57
CA SER A 864 20.72 -8.01 -22.31
C SER A 864 20.19 -8.15 -20.89
N THR A 865 19.62 -7.06 -20.38
CA THR A 865 18.92 -7.03 -19.09
C THR A 865 17.55 -7.70 -19.13
N ARG A 866 17.16 -8.31 -20.27
CA ARG A 866 15.93 -9.09 -20.45
C ARG A 866 16.24 -10.41 -21.14
N THR A 867 15.60 -11.49 -20.71
CA THR A 867 15.72 -12.81 -21.37
C THR A 867 15.22 -12.79 -22.82
N GLY A 868 14.18 -11.99 -23.10
CA GLY A 868 13.56 -11.83 -24.41
C GLY A 868 14.20 -10.75 -25.30
N ALA A 869 15.45 -10.34 -25.05
CA ALA A 869 16.10 -9.31 -25.85
C ALA A 869 17.54 -9.67 -26.26
N ARG A 870 17.91 -9.28 -27.48
CA ARG A 870 19.20 -9.64 -28.09
C ARG A 870 19.65 -8.61 -29.15
N PRO A 871 20.96 -8.54 -29.45
CA PRO A 871 21.44 -7.84 -30.63
C PRO A 871 20.98 -8.56 -31.91
N PHE A 872 21.24 -7.94 -33.06
CA PHE A 872 20.97 -8.55 -34.36
C PHE A 872 21.84 -9.77 -34.60
N THR A 873 21.26 -10.84 -35.17
CA THR A 873 22.04 -11.97 -35.67
C THR A 873 22.89 -11.57 -36.87
N ILE A 874 23.90 -12.37 -37.22
CA ILE A 874 24.73 -12.09 -38.42
C ILE A 874 23.86 -11.91 -39.67
N GLU A 875 22.83 -12.74 -39.85
CA GLU A 875 21.93 -12.67 -41.01
C GLU A 875 21.07 -11.39 -41.02
N GLU A 876 20.65 -10.91 -39.85
CA GLU A 876 19.98 -9.62 -39.73
C GLU A 876 20.93 -8.46 -40.02
N GLN A 877 22.16 -8.51 -39.49
CA GLN A 877 23.20 -7.52 -39.77
C GLN A 877 23.51 -7.42 -41.28
N LYS A 878 23.74 -8.56 -41.95
CA LYS A 878 23.99 -8.62 -43.40
C LYS A 878 22.83 -8.01 -44.20
N LYS A 879 21.58 -8.28 -43.82
CA LYS A 879 20.40 -7.70 -44.48
C LYS A 879 20.38 -6.18 -44.33
N ILE A 880 20.61 -5.67 -43.11
CA ILE A 880 20.62 -4.23 -42.84
C ILE A 880 21.73 -3.53 -43.62
N LEU A 881 22.96 -4.07 -43.59
CA LEU A 881 24.12 -3.54 -44.31
C LEU A 881 24.03 -3.68 -45.84
N THR A 882 23.24 -4.62 -46.35
CA THR A 882 22.96 -4.73 -47.79
C THR A 882 22.16 -3.52 -48.28
N ILE A 883 21.18 -3.06 -47.52
CA ILE A 883 20.49 -1.80 -47.80
C ILE A 883 21.45 -0.62 -47.63
N GLY A 884 22.28 -0.67 -46.58
CA GLY A 884 23.29 0.35 -46.32
C GLY A 884 24.23 0.58 -47.50
N ALA A 885 24.61 -0.48 -48.22
CA ALA A 885 25.45 -0.40 -49.40
C ALA A 885 24.77 0.41 -50.51
N CYS A 886 23.46 0.24 -50.71
CA CYS A 886 22.69 1.05 -51.66
C CYS A 886 22.68 2.54 -51.27
N LEU A 887 22.61 2.86 -49.98
CA LEU A 887 22.62 4.24 -49.47
C LEU A 887 23.96 4.97 -49.67
N ASN A 888 25.04 4.25 -49.99
CA ASN A 888 26.30 4.87 -50.38
C ASN A 888 26.27 5.44 -51.81
N CYS A 889 25.36 4.95 -52.66
CA CYS A 889 25.23 5.40 -54.06
C CYS A 889 23.90 6.13 -54.34
N HIS A 890 22.89 5.92 -53.49
CA HIS A 890 21.55 6.46 -53.66
C HIS A 890 21.13 7.25 -52.42
N THR A 891 20.53 8.41 -52.64
CA THR A 891 19.89 9.15 -51.55
C THR A 891 18.67 8.38 -51.05
N SER A 892 18.37 8.52 -49.75
CA SER A 892 17.20 7.91 -49.10
C SER A 892 15.86 8.29 -49.77
N GLU A 893 15.79 9.47 -50.38
CA GLU A 893 14.60 9.95 -51.10
C GLU A 893 14.47 9.44 -52.55
N SER A 894 15.48 8.74 -53.06
CA SER A 894 15.47 8.25 -54.45
C SER A 894 14.33 7.27 -54.72
N TYR A 895 13.82 7.28 -55.95
CA TYR A 895 12.74 6.38 -56.39
C TYR A 895 13.06 4.91 -56.12
N LEU A 896 14.33 4.51 -56.31
CA LEU A 896 14.81 3.16 -56.04
C LEU A 896 14.65 2.78 -54.56
N ILE A 897 15.14 3.62 -53.64
CA ILE A 897 15.04 3.36 -52.20
C ILE A 897 13.59 3.35 -51.74
N LYS A 898 12.74 4.26 -52.24
CA LYS A 898 11.29 4.25 -51.92
C LYS A 898 10.61 2.96 -52.34
N ARG A 899 10.96 2.39 -53.50
CA ARG A 899 10.42 1.10 -53.97
C ARG A 899 10.86 -0.08 -53.10
N HIS A 900 12.05 0.00 -52.50
CA HIS A 900 12.52 -1.01 -51.56
C HIS A 900 11.69 -1.05 -50.26
N LEU A 901 11.04 0.05 -49.86
CA LEU A 901 10.15 0.11 -48.69
C LEU A 901 8.87 -0.72 -48.90
N THR A 902 8.31 -0.68 -50.11
CA THR A 902 7.04 -1.38 -50.43
C THR A 902 7.24 -2.88 -50.60
N ASP A 903 8.23 -3.29 -51.41
CA ASP A 903 8.52 -4.71 -51.70
C ASP A 903 10.01 -4.92 -52.04
N TRP A 904 10.80 -5.09 -50.99
CA TRP A 904 12.23 -5.34 -51.09
C TRP A 904 12.57 -6.57 -51.94
N GLN A 905 11.84 -7.68 -51.81
CA GLN A 905 12.17 -8.93 -52.51
C GLN A 905 12.08 -8.77 -54.03
N ASN A 906 11.02 -8.11 -54.51
CA ASN A 906 10.86 -7.87 -55.95
C ASN A 906 11.75 -6.73 -56.45
N ALA A 907 12.01 -5.71 -55.64
CA ALA A 907 12.93 -4.64 -55.99
C ALA A 907 14.38 -5.13 -56.12
N PHE A 908 14.82 -6.05 -55.24
CA PHE A 908 16.16 -6.62 -55.28
C PHE A 908 16.44 -7.46 -56.53
N LYS A 909 15.42 -8.15 -57.07
CA LYS A 909 15.55 -8.93 -58.33
C LYS A 909 15.84 -8.06 -59.56
N ARG A 910 15.64 -6.74 -59.49
CA ARG A 910 15.79 -5.80 -60.61
C ARG A 910 17.04 -4.92 -60.47
N ILE A 911 18.00 -5.33 -59.64
CA ILE A 911 19.23 -4.57 -59.42
C ILE A 911 20.13 -4.61 -60.66
N SER A 912 20.71 -3.45 -61.00
CA SER A 912 21.63 -3.31 -62.12
C SER A 912 22.94 -4.06 -61.87
N ALA A 913 23.54 -4.62 -62.91
CA ALA A 913 24.88 -5.21 -62.85
C ALA A 913 25.99 -4.20 -62.47
N LYS A 914 25.69 -2.89 -62.51
CA LYS A 914 26.59 -1.83 -62.05
C LYS A 914 26.59 -1.65 -60.52
N CYS A 915 25.62 -2.20 -59.82
CA CYS A 915 25.51 -2.05 -58.37
C CYS A 915 26.61 -2.86 -57.67
N LEU A 916 27.36 -2.18 -56.79
CA LEU A 916 28.34 -2.80 -55.91
C LEU A 916 27.58 -3.35 -54.70
N LEU A 917 27.19 -4.62 -54.77
CA LEU A 917 26.56 -5.31 -53.63
C LEU A 917 27.62 -5.88 -52.70
N PRO A 918 27.35 -5.96 -51.39
CA PRO A 918 28.29 -6.53 -50.45
C PRO A 918 28.51 -8.01 -50.73
N LYS A 919 29.78 -8.42 -50.76
CA LYS A 919 30.15 -9.83 -50.78
C LYS A 919 30.26 -10.33 -49.34
N TRP A 920 29.39 -11.26 -48.98
CA TRP A 920 29.43 -11.95 -47.69
C TRP A 920 30.19 -13.26 -47.88
N ASN A 921 31.28 -13.44 -47.14
CA ASN A 921 32.05 -14.69 -47.12
C ASN A 921 31.41 -15.73 -46.20
#